data_AF-A0A060SK59-F1
#
_entry.id   AF-A0A060SK59-F1
#
_cell.length_a   1.000
_cell.length_b   1.000
_cell.length_c   1.000
_cell.angle_alpha   90.00
_cell.angle_beta   90.00
_cell.angle_gamma   90.00
#
_symmetry.space_group_name_H-M   'P 1'
#
loop_
_entity.id
_entity.type
_entity.pdbx_description
1 polymer ?
#
loop_
_entity_poly.entity_id
_entity_poly.type
_entity_poly.pdbx_seq_one_letter_code
_entity_poly.pdbx_strand_id
1 'polypeptide(L)'
;MSTTLPLFWHLSSANKKERLDASVKLISALEHFQSKFVPKDPAETSEDEEDGEKDAKSDGLDALNAQDVSYSIRRLIRGLASPRESSRLGFAVALTELLSRIDTVTCSQIIKIILESSKTQGSMTGQEERDMLFARLFGLTAVIQSGLLLRDTTLPSSSTVASDLDSYKEVLAQLLALGEKKSWLRESAWWSIGLAVDALTASKVSWKEEALDATIAAIYSEAKVWTPEKVALTLKLQSADPARDWKKLLAPTFKNPDLLSTGNLATLARILKESDADEDQEADVPKSGSWKPQVHFVWDMLLEQVLPKAESERAPKGSFPEFFRIVVDESLFASTSSPERKYWGFQIFQKALPRVSADDMPMLFTKNFMRSWINHLSNSDRYLHKAARQVVSDIQNVVKNNPRIGFSLILQLTGVNGSRQFDKLTKTKTVESVLTSMDSEGIQSYIDYLLKQVDDESTSETTDIQALNTRRAWVIEQLSALIRNGAIPKHDAWIQTILDWLTVHGLFIPTKKSEKSPILALRTLPTPAFSEELRKNCRERLLGCLAELTTQTTLVKDGDKAAKVAAVASDGRYWVARVLSTIEQLEQDTKHVRPLSEVDEEDAELRQKAYQVLARLREVPEENRETARGIELLLSATLIHHYCAEDDDNDSETLENCVDGASRLFPADSKKSKKSRKSMGEDKGKEKELPAPIDVLVDVVIGFLEKGTAYMRAVANQVFSLLSGAVQESTIDLILTQLERRNPEELAADEDEDVDMDDEEEQENEEAGEDDESSSSSSSEDEDEDEDEDEDEEANAEADLELRRKIEEALRVNGIAAATGDSDDESDEELMDDDQMLAIDEQLAAAFRARANEKDVDAQREATHFKNRVLDLVDVFVRKQPTSPLIVRVLFPLVELIVGSGSDEKQLADKATGILRNRIGKSKEVPASVSTADVAKTLEELHILSRKASTPDILGTLNQCSIYLTRVLLHHKAPEPVHQAYRESLMDFVSRKASRLNLLFVNDFVKRYPQAAWSIRNDFVKAPSKALNGFRQAQAFQLVSTLVNQLQALGDRKGEIVGFMPELRQAILDTLTNACTGESSLTPAHAKEILKLALLGVRQTKRVASSAEEAASIWEPSKWSDLGAKLASSDRFKASVGLQNMCKQIVQLLQDSNPTGTKASGKEKAAAKRKADEVAAGDEGTAVSGKMAKHKKARKDKSG
;
A
#
# COMPACT_ATOMS: atom_id res chain seq x y z
N MET A 1 -27.48 47.92 -38.25
CA MET A 1 -27.15 47.35 -36.92
C MET A 1 -25.84 46.57 -37.06
N SER A 2 -24.93 46.68 -36.07
CA SER A 2 -23.63 45.97 -36.10
C SER A 2 -23.82 44.46 -36.22
N THR A 3 -23.02 43.82 -37.08
CA THR A 3 -23.10 42.36 -37.32
C THR A 3 -22.31 41.56 -36.29
N THR A 4 -21.43 42.21 -35.52
CA THR A 4 -20.54 41.57 -34.54
C THR A 4 -21.23 41.16 -33.23
N LEU A 5 -22.42 41.70 -32.93
CA LEU A 5 -23.08 41.53 -31.62
C LEU A 5 -23.14 40.07 -31.10
N PRO A 6 -23.39 39.03 -31.93
CA PRO A 6 -23.40 37.64 -31.48
C PRO A 6 -22.05 37.11 -30.97
N LEU A 7 -20.94 37.65 -31.46
CA LEU A 7 -19.58 37.18 -31.17
C LEU A 7 -19.18 37.49 -29.71
N PHE A 8 -19.80 38.50 -29.10
CA PHE A 8 -19.54 38.90 -27.72
C PHE A 8 -20.11 37.96 -26.66
N TRP A 9 -21.11 37.11 -26.97
CA TRP A 9 -21.79 36.33 -25.93
C TRP A 9 -20.85 35.37 -25.20
N HIS A 10 -20.01 34.63 -25.95
CA HIS A 10 -19.16 33.59 -25.38
C HIS A 10 -17.89 34.12 -24.68
N LEU A 11 -17.54 35.41 -24.84
CA LEU A 11 -16.50 36.07 -24.02
C LEU A 11 -16.82 35.98 -22.51
N SER A 12 -18.11 35.93 -22.15
CA SER A 12 -18.55 35.83 -20.76
C SER A 12 -18.54 34.41 -20.18
N SER A 13 -18.26 33.37 -20.99
CA SER A 13 -18.35 31.96 -20.57
C SER A 13 -17.38 31.65 -19.42
N ALA A 14 -17.80 30.80 -18.47
CA ALA A 14 -16.92 30.30 -17.42
C ALA A 14 -15.78 29.42 -17.99
N ASN A 15 -16.00 28.76 -19.13
CA ASN A 15 -15.03 27.87 -19.75
C ASN A 15 -13.91 28.67 -20.47
N LYS A 16 -12.65 28.47 -20.04
CA LYS A 16 -11.46 29.12 -20.63
C LYS A 16 -11.36 28.92 -22.15
N LYS A 17 -11.68 27.72 -22.66
CA LYS A 17 -11.61 27.42 -24.09
C LYS A 17 -12.68 28.16 -24.89
N GLU A 18 -13.91 28.22 -24.39
CA GLU A 18 -14.99 28.96 -25.06
C GLU A 18 -14.71 30.46 -25.12
N ARG A 19 -14.09 31.04 -24.07
CA ARG A 19 -13.66 32.45 -24.09
C ARG A 19 -12.63 32.70 -25.19
N LEU A 20 -11.58 31.87 -25.27
CA LEU A 20 -10.53 32.00 -26.30
C LEU A 20 -11.08 31.82 -27.72
N ASP A 21 -11.88 30.78 -27.95
CA ASP A 21 -12.58 30.54 -29.21
C ASP A 21 -13.49 31.70 -29.62
N ALA A 22 -14.07 32.42 -28.67
CA ALA A 22 -14.91 33.60 -28.89
C ALA A 22 -14.09 34.85 -29.20
N SER A 23 -12.99 35.08 -28.46
CA SER A 23 -12.05 36.17 -28.75
C SER A 23 -11.51 36.06 -30.17
N VAL A 24 -10.98 34.90 -30.58
CA VAL A 24 -10.45 34.68 -31.93
C VAL A 24 -11.51 34.98 -33.01
N LYS A 25 -12.75 34.50 -32.83
CA LYS A 25 -13.85 34.77 -33.79
C LYS A 25 -14.26 36.24 -33.84
N LEU A 26 -14.20 36.96 -32.73
CA LEU A 26 -14.44 38.40 -32.72
C LEU A 26 -13.31 39.14 -33.44
N ILE A 27 -12.05 38.89 -33.09
CA ILE A 27 -10.90 39.60 -33.68
C ILE A 27 -10.86 39.38 -35.19
N SER A 28 -10.96 38.15 -35.69
CA SER A 28 -10.91 37.91 -37.14
C SER A 28 -12.13 38.41 -37.93
N ALA A 29 -13.26 38.70 -37.27
CA ALA A 29 -14.33 39.48 -37.90
C ALA A 29 -13.96 40.97 -37.98
N LEU A 30 -13.37 41.53 -36.92
CA LEU A 30 -12.97 42.94 -36.84
C LEU A 30 -11.80 43.28 -37.77
N GLU A 31 -10.79 42.43 -37.85
CA GLU A 31 -9.71 42.51 -38.86
C GLU A 31 -10.29 42.56 -40.29
N HIS A 32 -11.31 41.75 -40.56
CA HIS A 32 -11.96 41.69 -41.87
C HIS A 32 -12.84 42.92 -42.18
N PHE A 33 -13.42 43.57 -41.17
CA PHE A 33 -14.11 44.85 -41.35
C PHE A 33 -13.14 46.02 -41.49
N GLN A 34 -12.03 46.03 -40.74
CA GLN A 34 -11.02 47.09 -40.82
C GLN A 34 -10.27 47.08 -42.16
N SER A 35 -9.86 45.89 -42.64
CA SER A 35 -9.21 45.73 -43.95
C SER A 35 -10.10 46.05 -45.16
N LYS A 36 -11.39 46.30 -44.94
CA LYS A 36 -12.36 46.79 -45.94
C LYS A 36 -12.78 48.25 -45.73
N PHE A 37 -12.27 48.91 -44.70
CA PHE A 37 -12.56 50.30 -44.41
C PHE A 37 -11.64 51.21 -45.24
N VAL A 38 -12.21 52.31 -45.73
CA VAL A 38 -11.47 53.40 -46.36
C VAL A 38 -11.81 54.64 -45.54
N PRO A 39 -10.81 55.30 -44.91
CA PRO A 39 -11.04 56.58 -44.25
C PRO A 39 -11.65 57.59 -45.21
N LYS A 40 -12.55 58.44 -44.69
CA LYS A 40 -13.02 59.60 -45.47
C LYS A 40 -12.00 60.72 -45.33
N ASP A 41 -11.64 61.35 -46.44
CA ASP A 41 -10.91 62.61 -46.40
C ASP A 41 -11.69 63.66 -45.59
N PRO A 42 -11.00 64.56 -44.86
CA PRO A 42 -11.63 65.69 -44.22
C PRO A 42 -12.18 66.62 -45.30
N ALA A 43 -13.50 66.62 -45.49
CA ALA A 43 -14.17 67.50 -46.44
C ALA A 43 -13.90 68.97 -46.08
N GLU A 44 -13.59 69.79 -47.08
CA GLU A 44 -13.47 71.23 -46.91
C GLU A 44 -14.80 71.80 -46.38
N THR A 45 -14.70 72.75 -45.44
CA THR A 45 -15.85 73.35 -44.78
C THR A 45 -16.64 74.22 -45.75
N SER A 46 -17.82 73.75 -46.17
CA SER A 46 -18.86 74.62 -46.70
C SER A 46 -19.51 75.39 -45.55
N GLU A 47 -19.31 76.70 -45.51
CA GLU A 47 -20.04 77.62 -44.62
C GLU A 47 -21.51 77.67 -45.06
N ASP A 48 -22.42 77.08 -44.28
CA ASP A 48 -23.83 77.50 -44.07
C ASP A 48 -24.63 76.38 -43.35
N GLU A 49 -24.89 76.55 -42.04
CA GLU A 49 -26.15 76.25 -41.33
C GLU A 49 -25.93 76.39 -39.80
N GLU A 50 -26.28 77.56 -39.24
CA GLU A 50 -26.39 77.74 -37.78
C GLU A 50 -27.75 77.22 -37.28
N ASP A 51 -27.80 76.05 -36.62
CA ASP A 51 -28.67 75.82 -35.45
C ASP A 51 -28.43 74.47 -34.75
N GLY A 52 -28.31 74.48 -33.40
CA GLY A 52 -28.39 73.26 -32.56
C GLY A 52 -27.22 73.00 -31.61
N GLU A 53 -27.48 73.05 -30.29
CA GLU A 53 -26.48 72.72 -29.26
C GLU A 53 -26.11 71.22 -29.22
N LYS A 54 -24.79 70.89 -29.20
CA LYS A 54 -24.08 69.87 -28.36
C LYS A 54 -22.88 69.14 -29.00
N ASP A 55 -22.08 69.80 -29.83
CA ASP A 55 -20.79 69.22 -30.26
C ASP A 55 -19.71 69.25 -29.17
N ALA A 56 -19.72 68.22 -28.32
CA ALA A 56 -18.75 68.07 -27.21
C ALA A 56 -18.51 66.61 -26.79
N LYS A 57 -18.53 65.63 -27.72
CA LYS A 57 -18.22 64.21 -27.36
C LYS A 57 -17.77 63.24 -28.47
N SER A 58 -17.01 63.72 -29.47
CA SER A 58 -16.22 62.81 -30.32
C SER A 58 -14.99 62.31 -29.56
N ASP A 59 -14.77 61.00 -29.54
CA ASP A 59 -13.56 60.32 -29.03
C ASP A 59 -12.62 59.86 -30.17
N GLY A 60 -12.86 60.33 -31.40
CA GLY A 60 -11.95 60.20 -32.54
C GLY A 60 -11.89 58.82 -33.23
N LEU A 61 -12.36 57.75 -32.60
CA LEU A 61 -12.28 56.38 -33.14
C LEU A 61 -12.82 56.26 -34.58
N ASP A 62 -14.00 56.83 -34.84
CA ASP A 62 -14.74 56.68 -36.10
C ASP A 62 -14.12 57.40 -37.31
N ALA A 63 -13.01 58.13 -37.14
CA ALA A 63 -12.26 58.74 -38.25
C ALA A 63 -11.41 57.70 -39.03
N LEU A 64 -10.80 56.74 -38.33
CA LEU A 64 -9.86 55.76 -38.89
C LEU A 64 -10.30 54.30 -38.70
N ASN A 65 -11.41 54.05 -38.01
CA ASN A 65 -11.90 52.69 -37.72
C ASN A 65 -13.25 52.42 -38.38
N ALA A 66 -13.45 51.19 -38.84
CA ALA A 66 -14.76 50.70 -39.25
C ALA A 66 -15.77 50.81 -38.10
N GLN A 67 -17.05 51.10 -38.39
CA GLN A 67 -18.07 51.28 -37.35
C GLN A 67 -18.19 50.07 -36.40
N ASP A 68 -18.05 48.84 -36.92
CA ASP A 68 -18.02 47.62 -36.11
C ASP A 68 -16.77 47.52 -35.20
N VAL A 69 -15.63 48.10 -35.59
CA VAL A 69 -14.38 48.17 -34.80
C VAL A 69 -14.51 49.24 -33.71
N SER A 70 -14.93 50.45 -34.05
CA SER A 70 -15.23 51.51 -33.05
C SER A 70 -16.25 51.04 -32.01
N TYR A 71 -17.34 50.41 -32.48
CA TYR A 71 -18.35 49.81 -31.59
C TYR A 71 -17.73 48.76 -30.67
N SER A 72 -16.84 47.92 -31.21
CA SER A 72 -16.20 46.86 -30.45
C SER A 72 -15.22 47.38 -29.42
N ILE A 73 -14.36 48.35 -29.72
CA ILE A 73 -13.46 48.99 -28.74
C ILE A 73 -14.28 49.56 -27.57
N ARG A 74 -15.30 50.39 -27.87
CA ARG A 74 -16.23 50.96 -26.88
C ARG A 74 -16.92 49.87 -26.05
N ARG A 75 -17.32 48.75 -26.66
CA ARG A 75 -18.03 47.63 -26.01
C ARG A 75 -17.10 46.75 -25.16
N LEU A 76 -15.88 46.51 -25.61
CA LEU A 76 -14.86 45.74 -24.89
C LEU A 76 -14.46 46.48 -23.61
N ILE A 77 -14.12 47.77 -23.72
CA ILE A 77 -13.76 48.62 -22.58
C ILE A 77 -14.89 48.68 -21.53
N ARG A 78 -16.14 48.90 -21.97
CA ARG A 78 -17.31 48.86 -21.05
C ARG A 78 -17.56 47.48 -20.45
N GLY A 79 -17.16 46.40 -21.14
CA GLY A 79 -17.25 45.03 -20.64
C GLY A 79 -16.30 44.70 -19.49
N LEU A 80 -15.21 45.47 -19.33
CA LEU A 80 -14.26 45.32 -18.22
C LEU A 80 -14.88 45.63 -16.85
N ALA A 81 -15.95 46.45 -16.81
CA ALA A 81 -16.72 46.77 -15.61
C ALA A 81 -17.83 45.75 -15.29
N SER A 82 -17.77 44.55 -15.87
CA SER A 82 -18.74 43.50 -15.56
C SER A 82 -18.51 42.93 -14.15
N PRO A 83 -19.55 42.70 -13.33
CA PRO A 83 -19.41 42.04 -12.02
C PRO A 83 -19.01 40.56 -12.09
N ARG A 84 -19.01 39.97 -13.29
CA ARG A 84 -18.58 38.58 -13.52
C ARG A 84 -17.12 38.53 -13.90
N GLU A 85 -16.29 37.88 -13.09
CA GLU A 85 -14.87 37.70 -13.34
C GLU A 85 -14.58 37.04 -14.71
N SER A 86 -15.35 36.01 -15.08
CA SER A 86 -15.22 35.35 -16.39
C SER A 86 -15.43 36.32 -17.56
N SER A 87 -16.37 37.25 -17.42
CA SER A 87 -16.57 38.35 -18.38
C SER A 87 -15.36 39.27 -18.40
N ARG A 88 -14.89 39.77 -17.24
CA ARG A 88 -13.76 40.71 -17.18
C ARG A 88 -12.52 40.15 -17.88
N LEU A 89 -12.20 38.88 -17.62
CA LEU A 89 -11.10 38.17 -18.28
C LEU A 89 -11.30 38.04 -19.80
N GLY A 90 -12.51 37.67 -20.27
CA GLY A 90 -12.80 37.54 -21.70
C GLY A 90 -12.79 38.88 -22.44
N PHE A 91 -13.35 39.92 -21.84
CA PHE A 91 -13.32 41.30 -22.37
C PHE A 91 -11.92 41.89 -22.39
N ALA A 92 -11.10 41.64 -21.35
CA ALA A 92 -9.72 42.10 -21.29
C ALA A 92 -8.86 41.43 -22.38
N VAL A 93 -8.89 40.09 -22.49
CA VAL A 93 -8.14 39.35 -23.52
C VAL A 93 -8.54 39.80 -24.92
N ALA A 94 -9.84 39.97 -25.19
CA ALA A 94 -10.30 40.47 -26.49
C ALA A 94 -9.94 41.95 -26.74
N LEU A 95 -9.79 42.78 -25.70
CA LEU A 95 -9.27 44.15 -25.87
C LEU A 95 -7.77 44.15 -26.18
N THR A 96 -6.97 43.41 -25.41
CA THR A 96 -5.52 43.26 -25.66
C THR A 96 -5.25 42.77 -27.08
N GLU A 97 -5.98 41.74 -27.53
CA GLU A 97 -5.78 41.12 -28.84
C GLU A 97 -6.36 41.93 -30.01
N LEU A 98 -7.30 42.86 -29.75
CA LEU A 98 -7.70 43.84 -30.77
C LEU A 98 -6.65 44.93 -30.92
N LEU A 99 -6.21 45.51 -29.79
CA LEU A 99 -5.22 46.59 -29.76
C LEU A 99 -3.84 46.16 -30.25
N SER A 100 -3.46 44.88 -30.10
CA SER A 100 -2.18 44.35 -30.59
C SER A 100 -2.11 44.27 -32.13
N ARG A 101 -3.26 44.25 -32.81
CA ARG A 101 -3.35 44.02 -34.26
C ARG A 101 -3.83 45.21 -35.09
N ILE A 102 -4.49 46.20 -34.49
CA ILE A 102 -4.88 47.44 -35.19
C ILE A 102 -3.85 48.55 -34.95
N ASP A 103 -3.56 49.33 -35.99
CA ASP A 103 -2.67 50.50 -36.02
C ASP A 103 -3.42 51.84 -36.05
N THR A 104 -4.76 51.79 -35.97
CA THR A 104 -5.72 52.88 -36.23
C THR A 104 -6.17 53.67 -34.99
N VAL A 105 -5.45 53.56 -33.88
CA VAL A 105 -5.77 54.21 -32.59
C VAL A 105 -4.50 54.66 -31.86
N THR A 106 -4.58 55.77 -31.12
CA THR A 106 -3.50 56.19 -30.21
C THR A 106 -3.70 55.65 -28.80
N CYS A 107 -2.61 55.52 -28.05
CA CYS A 107 -2.59 55.18 -26.65
C CYS A 107 -3.42 56.18 -25.84
N SER A 108 -3.22 57.48 -26.05
CA SER A 108 -3.99 58.57 -25.43
C SER A 108 -5.51 58.46 -25.67
N GLN A 109 -5.96 58.14 -26.89
CA GLN A 109 -7.39 57.89 -27.18
C GLN A 109 -7.94 56.72 -26.34
N ILE A 110 -7.25 55.58 -26.34
CA ILE A 110 -7.71 54.39 -25.62
C ILE A 110 -7.69 54.61 -24.10
N ILE A 111 -6.64 55.24 -23.55
CA ILE A 111 -6.58 55.66 -22.14
C ILE A 111 -7.81 56.52 -21.81
N LYS A 112 -8.06 57.60 -22.58
CA LYS A 112 -9.21 58.49 -22.34
C LYS A 112 -10.54 57.73 -22.31
N ILE A 113 -10.77 56.80 -23.23
CA ILE A 113 -12.01 56.00 -23.29
C ILE A 113 -12.11 55.04 -22.09
N ILE A 114 -11.00 54.45 -21.62
CA ILE A 114 -10.96 53.68 -20.36
C ILE A 114 -11.31 54.60 -19.19
N LEU A 115 -10.64 55.75 -19.06
CA LEU A 115 -10.83 56.68 -17.94
C LEU A 115 -12.24 57.29 -17.90
N GLU A 116 -12.89 57.49 -19.05
CA GLU A 116 -14.29 57.91 -19.12
C GLU A 116 -15.27 56.77 -18.81
N SER A 117 -14.94 55.53 -19.18
CA SER A 117 -15.77 54.35 -18.91
C SER A 117 -15.65 53.81 -17.48
N SER A 118 -14.58 54.15 -16.76
CA SER A 118 -14.28 53.65 -15.40
C SER A 118 -14.44 54.70 -14.29
N LYS A 119 -15.25 55.74 -14.49
CA LYS A 119 -15.41 56.84 -13.51
C LYS A 119 -16.23 56.40 -12.30
N THR A 120 -15.59 56.34 -11.13
CA THR A 120 -16.28 56.12 -9.84
C THR A 120 -17.06 57.38 -9.43
N GLN A 121 -18.35 57.24 -9.11
CA GLN A 121 -19.21 58.31 -8.61
C GLN A 121 -19.60 58.05 -7.14
N GLY A 122 -19.81 59.11 -6.35
CA GLY A 122 -20.11 59.01 -4.91
C GLY A 122 -21.45 58.35 -4.55
N SER A 123 -22.30 58.04 -5.53
CA SER A 123 -23.57 57.32 -5.38
C SER A 123 -23.48 55.82 -5.70
N MET A 124 -22.31 55.31 -6.08
CA MET A 124 -22.11 53.89 -6.42
C MET A 124 -22.04 53.01 -5.17
N THR A 125 -22.56 51.78 -5.27
CA THR A 125 -22.33 50.76 -4.24
C THR A 125 -20.86 50.32 -4.21
N GLY A 126 -20.40 49.76 -3.08
CA GLY A 126 -19.02 49.29 -2.95
C GLY A 126 -18.62 48.20 -3.97
N GLN A 127 -19.59 47.41 -4.45
CA GLN A 127 -19.36 46.43 -5.52
C GLN A 127 -19.22 47.10 -6.89
N GLU A 128 -20.03 48.12 -7.19
CA GLU A 128 -19.90 48.90 -8.42
C GLU A 128 -18.58 49.71 -8.43
N GLU A 129 -18.16 50.29 -7.30
CA GLU A 129 -16.83 50.93 -7.20
C GLU A 129 -15.74 49.89 -7.48
N ARG A 130 -15.80 48.71 -6.85
CA ARG A 130 -14.85 47.60 -7.06
C ARG A 130 -14.77 47.18 -8.52
N ASP A 131 -15.89 47.07 -9.22
CA ASP A 131 -15.92 46.68 -10.63
C ASP A 131 -15.42 47.80 -11.58
N MET A 132 -15.65 49.07 -11.27
CA MET A 132 -15.04 50.20 -12.02
C MET A 132 -13.53 50.27 -11.83
N LEU A 133 -13.03 50.02 -10.61
CA LEU A 133 -11.59 49.99 -10.34
C LEU A 133 -10.91 48.82 -11.03
N PHE A 134 -11.55 47.64 -11.06
CA PHE A 134 -11.10 46.53 -11.91
C PHE A 134 -11.12 46.89 -13.41
N ALA A 135 -12.16 47.58 -13.89
CA ALA A 135 -12.23 48.01 -15.29
C ALA A 135 -11.04 48.89 -15.70
N ARG A 136 -10.65 49.81 -14.81
CA ARG A 136 -9.48 50.67 -14.98
C ARG A 136 -8.18 49.85 -15.02
N LEU A 137 -8.00 48.93 -14.06
CA LEU A 137 -6.82 48.06 -13.99
C LEU A 137 -6.67 47.22 -15.26
N PHE A 138 -7.71 46.47 -15.64
CA PHE A 138 -7.67 45.60 -16.82
C PHE A 138 -7.52 46.39 -18.12
N GLY A 139 -8.09 47.59 -18.22
CA GLY A 139 -7.94 48.47 -19.38
C GLY A 139 -6.50 48.94 -19.57
N LEU A 140 -5.89 49.49 -18.51
CA LEU A 140 -4.49 49.93 -18.55
C LEU A 140 -3.53 48.75 -18.78
N THR A 141 -3.82 47.59 -18.18
CA THR A 141 -3.06 46.34 -18.41
C THR A 141 -3.16 45.88 -19.88
N ALA A 142 -4.32 46.01 -20.52
CA ALA A 142 -4.49 45.68 -21.94
C ALA A 142 -3.72 46.64 -22.87
N VAL A 143 -3.62 47.93 -22.53
CA VAL A 143 -2.80 48.92 -23.27
C VAL A 143 -1.30 48.59 -23.19
N ILE A 144 -0.84 48.06 -22.04
CA ILE A 144 0.54 47.58 -21.86
C ILE A 144 0.75 46.28 -22.66
N GLN A 145 -0.06 45.25 -22.42
CA GLN A 145 0.12 43.91 -23.00
C GLN A 145 -0.10 43.84 -24.52
N SER A 146 -0.83 44.79 -25.11
CA SER A 146 -0.96 44.93 -26.56
C SER A 146 0.22 45.63 -27.24
N GLY A 147 1.20 46.09 -26.46
CA GLY A 147 2.32 46.91 -26.93
C GLY A 147 1.93 48.32 -27.38
N LEU A 148 0.65 48.71 -27.28
CA LEU A 148 0.18 50.03 -27.70
C LEU A 148 0.88 51.16 -26.93
N LEU A 149 1.18 50.95 -25.64
CA LEU A 149 1.87 51.93 -24.79
C LEU A 149 3.22 52.41 -25.34
N LEU A 150 3.91 51.58 -26.13
CA LEU A 150 5.29 51.79 -26.59
C LEU A 150 5.39 51.74 -28.12
N ARG A 151 4.26 52.00 -28.80
CA ARG A 151 4.15 51.88 -30.25
C ARG A 151 4.55 53.17 -30.96
N ASP A 152 5.74 53.13 -31.55
CA ASP A 152 6.39 54.27 -32.25
C ASP A 152 5.94 54.42 -33.72
N THR A 153 4.92 53.66 -34.17
CA THR A 153 4.38 53.76 -35.53
C THR A 153 3.37 54.90 -35.63
N THR A 154 3.41 55.67 -36.71
CA THR A 154 2.34 56.63 -37.04
C THR A 154 1.06 55.93 -37.47
N LEU A 155 -0.09 56.52 -37.16
CA LEU A 155 -1.40 56.02 -37.59
C LEU A 155 -1.56 56.10 -39.13
N PRO A 156 -2.30 55.17 -39.76
CA PRO A 156 -2.60 55.25 -41.19
C PRO A 156 -3.18 56.61 -41.61
N SER A 157 -2.63 57.18 -42.68
CA SER A 157 -2.98 58.50 -43.22
C SER A 157 -2.83 59.68 -42.25
N SER A 158 -1.99 59.56 -41.21
CA SER A 158 -1.72 60.63 -40.25
C SER A 158 -0.23 60.73 -39.89
N SER A 159 0.22 61.93 -39.49
CA SER A 159 1.54 62.14 -38.87
C SER A 159 1.56 61.90 -37.36
N THR A 160 0.42 61.57 -36.74
CA THR A 160 0.33 61.27 -35.31
C THR A 160 0.94 59.91 -34.99
N VAL A 161 1.89 59.87 -34.06
CA VAL A 161 2.48 58.64 -33.50
C VAL A 161 1.43 57.93 -32.62
N ALA A 162 1.45 56.60 -32.57
CA ALA A 162 0.49 55.82 -31.78
C ALA A 162 0.69 55.96 -30.26
N SER A 163 1.89 56.25 -29.76
CA SER A 163 2.14 56.56 -28.35
C SER A 163 3.31 57.52 -28.14
N ASP A 164 3.34 58.15 -26.98
CA ASP A 164 4.32 59.16 -26.57
C ASP A 164 4.66 59.04 -25.08
N LEU A 165 5.68 59.79 -24.66
CA LEU A 165 6.17 59.83 -23.28
C LEU A 165 5.08 60.27 -22.28
N ASP A 166 4.15 61.12 -22.69
CA ASP A 166 3.09 61.62 -21.80
C ASP A 166 1.95 60.60 -21.65
N SER A 167 1.65 59.82 -22.69
CA SER A 167 0.81 58.61 -22.60
C SER A 167 1.43 57.57 -21.65
N TYR A 168 2.76 57.41 -21.66
CA TYR A 168 3.46 56.55 -20.69
C TYR A 168 3.32 57.06 -19.25
N LYS A 169 3.59 58.35 -19.01
CA LYS A 169 3.42 58.99 -17.69
C LYS A 169 1.99 58.86 -17.17
N GLU A 170 0.99 59.05 -18.02
CA GLU A 170 -0.43 58.93 -17.64
C GLU A 170 -0.77 57.48 -17.23
N VAL A 171 -0.31 56.44 -17.96
CA VAL A 171 -0.53 55.05 -17.53
C VAL A 171 0.15 54.76 -16.18
N LEU A 172 1.40 55.21 -16.00
CA LEU A 172 2.14 55.07 -14.75
C LEU A 172 1.39 55.75 -13.58
N ALA A 173 1.04 57.03 -13.72
CA ALA A 173 0.34 57.80 -12.70
C ALA A 173 -1.02 57.20 -12.35
N GLN A 174 -1.79 56.76 -13.34
CA GLN A 174 -3.11 56.17 -13.09
C GLN A 174 -3.05 54.74 -12.53
N LEU A 175 -1.96 53.98 -12.73
CA LEU A 175 -1.72 52.71 -12.04
C LEU A 175 -1.27 52.93 -10.59
N LEU A 176 -0.35 53.86 -10.33
CA LEU A 176 0.06 54.22 -8.96
C LEU A 176 -1.14 54.71 -8.14
N ALA A 177 -1.90 55.67 -8.66
CA ALA A 177 -3.12 56.17 -8.02
C ALA A 177 -4.21 55.09 -7.83
N LEU A 178 -4.19 54.02 -8.63
CA LEU A 178 -5.12 52.89 -8.48
C LEU A 178 -4.66 51.90 -7.40
N GLY A 179 -3.35 51.65 -7.30
CA GLY A 179 -2.76 50.81 -6.25
C GLY A 179 -2.92 51.42 -4.86
N GLU A 180 -2.69 52.73 -4.73
CA GLU A 180 -2.81 53.41 -3.44
C GLU A 180 -4.27 53.73 -3.04
N LYS A 181 -5.23 53.67 -3.97
CA LYS A 181 -6.66 53.88 -3.64
C LYS A 181 -7.27 52.75 -2.81
N LYS A 182 -6.80 51.50 -2.93
CA LYS A 182 -7.26 50.34 -2.12
C LYS A 182 -6.13 49.30 -2.04
N SER A 183 -5.75 48.86 -0.83
CA SER A 183 -4.66 47.87 -0.63
C SER A 183 -4.88 46.55 -1.40
N TRP A 184 -6.12 46.08 -1.56
CA TRP A 184 -6.42 44.87 -2.36
C TRP A 184 -6.20 45.01 -3.89
N LEU A 185 -5.92 46.23 -4.40
CA LEU A 185 -5.49 46.48 -5.78
C LEU A 185 -3.98 46.65 -5.94
N ARG A 186 -3.24 46.95 -4.86
CA ARG A 186 -1.84 47.40 -4.91
C ARG A 186 -0.95 46.41 -5.66
N GLU A 187 -0.91 45.15 -5.20
CA GLU A 187 -0.23 44.02 -5.84
C GLU A 187 -0.45 43.99 -7.36
N SER A 188 -1.70 43.95 -7.81
CA SER A 188 -2.03 43.84 -9.23
C SER A 188 -1.72 45.11 -10.04
N ALA A 189 -1.88 46.29 -9.44
CA ALA A 189 -1.58 47.56 -10.10
C ALA A 189 -0.06 47.74 -10.30
N TRP A 190 0.74 47.48 -9.26
CA TRP A 190 2.19 47.54 -9.34
C TRP A 190 2.78 46.40 -10.19
N TRP A 191 2.16 45.21 -10.21
CA TRP A 191 2.51 44.16 -11.17
C TRP A 191 2.33 44.63 -12.62
N SER A 192 1.24 45.36 -12.92
CA SER A 192 1.03 45.99 -14.22
C SER A 192 2.07 47.08 -14.54
N ILE A 193 2.51 47.89 -13.57
CA ILE A 193 3.67 48.80 -13.75
C ILE A 193 4.93 47.98 -14.07
N GLY A 194 5.11 46.85 -13.40
CA GLY A 194 6.17 45.89 -13.68
C GLY A 194 6.16 45.34 -15.12
N LEU A 195 4.99 45.17 -15.75
CA LEU A 195 4.88 44.84 -17.17
C LEU A 195 5.24 46.04 -18.08
N ALA A 196 4.85 47.25 -17.69
CA ALA A 196 5.20 48.46 -18.43
C ALA A 196 6.73 48.68 -18.44
N VAL A 197 7.41 48.40 -17.33
CA VAL A 197 8.89 48.45 -17.23
C VAL A 197 9.56 47.35 -18.06
N ASP A 198 9.06 46.11 -18.05
CA ASP A 198 9.60 45.03 -18.90
C ASP A 198 9.50 45.42 -20.39
N ALA A 199 8.31 45.85 -20.80
CA ALA A 199 8.05 46.25 -22.18
C ALA A 199 8.89 47.47 -22.59
N LEU A 200 9.01 48.48 -21.72
CA LEU A 200 9.87 49.66 -21.95
C LEU A 200 11.34 49.24 -22.11
N THR A 201 11.82 48.33 -21.26
CA THR A 201 13.18 47.79 -21.30
C THR A 201 13.45 47.03 -22.60
N ALA A 202 12.48 46.27 -23.11
CA ALA A 202 12.55 45.60 -24.42
C ALA A 202 12.36 46.54 -25.63
N SER A 203 11.76 47.72 -25.43
CA SER A 203 11.46 48.68 -26.50
C SER A 203 12.67 49.46 -27.01
N LYS A 204 12.46 50.12 -28.15
CA LYS A 204 13.44 51.00 -28.84
C LYS A 204 12.91 52.42 -29.06
N VAL A 205 11.90 52.85 -28.30
CA VAL A 205 11.34 54.22 -28.40
C VAL A 205 12.42 55.25 -28.06
N SER A 206 12.38 56.41 -28.72
CA SER A 206 13.37 57.47 -28.51
C SER A 206 13.38 58.01 -27.07
N TRP A 207 12.21 58.12 -26.46
CA TRP A 207 11.96 58.69 -25.12
C TRP A 207 12.15 57.70 -23.97
N LYS A 208 12.93 56.63 -24.18
CA LYS A 208 13.06 55.49 -23.26
C LYS A 208 13.73 55.87 -21.94
N GLU A 209 14.75 56.73 -21.99
CA GLU A 209 15.50 57.15 -20.80
C GLU A 209 14.65 58.09 -19.94
N GLU A 210 13.91 59.03 -20.56
CA GLU A 210 12.99 59.92 -19.86
C GLU A 210 11.80 59.16 -19.23
N ALA A 211 11.36 58.06 -19.83
CA ALA A 211 10.34 57.19 -19.25
C ALA A 211 10.86 56.38 -18.04
N LEU A 212 12.11 55.89 -18.09
CA LEU A 212 12.77 55.27 -16.92
C LEU A 212 12.97 56.30 -15.80
N ASP A 213 13.42 57.51 -16.13
CA ASP A 213 13.57 58.61 -15.17
C ASP A 213 12.24 59.01 -14.53
N ALA A 214 11.16 59.13 -15.31
CA ALA A 214 9.82 59.40 -14.78
C ALA A 214 9.32 58.25 -13.87
N THR A 215 9.64 57.00 -14.21
CA THR A 215 9.29 55.82 -13.39
C THR A 215 10.03 55.84 -12.05
N ILE A 216 11.34 56.11 -12.06
CA ILE A 216 12.15 56.26 -10.86
C ILE A 216 11.65 57.47 -10.03
N ALA A 217 11.37 58.60 -10.67
CA ALA A 217 10.89 59.81 -9.98
C ALA A 217 9.61 59.53 -9.19
N ALA A 218 8.60 58.89 -9.78
CA ALA A 218 7.35 58.56 -9.10
C ALA A 218 7.54 57.55 -7.95
N ILE A 219 8.29 56.47 -8.19
CA ILE A 219 8.49 55.39 -7.20
C ILE A 219 9.29 55.84 -5.97
N TYR A 220 10.25 56.76 -6.13
CA TYR A 220 11.14 57.17 -5.04
C TYR A 220 10.82 58.54 -4.44
N SER A 221 10.18 59.45 -5.19
CA SER A 221 9.80 60.79 -4.69
C SER A 221 8.38 60.83 -4.11
N GLU A 222 7.45 60.13 -4.75
CA GLU A 222 6.02 60.15 -4.40
C GLU A 222 5.66 58.94 -3.51
N ALA A 223 5.89 57.72 -4.01
CA ALA A 223 5.58 56.47 -3.30
C ALA A 223 6.65 56.09 -2.26
N LYS A 224 6.80 56.90 -1.21
CA LYS A 224 7.94 56.79 -0.25
C LYS A 224 8.00 55.48 0.54
N VAL A 225 6.86 54.94 0.96
CA VAL A 225 6.77 53.69 1.77
C VAL A 225 7.41 52.50 1.04
N TRP A 226 7.97 51.55 1.78
CA TRP A 226 8.52 50.30 1.25
C TRP A 226 7.55 49.14 1.42
N THR A 227 7.19 48.50 0.31
CA THR A 227 6.24 47.38 0.25
C THR A 227 6.81 46.22 -0.59
N PRO A 228 6.24 45.00 -0.52
CA PRO A 228 6.60 43.87 -1.38
C PRO A 228 6.57 44.21 -2.89
N GLU A 229 5.61 45.03 -3.32
CA GLU A 229 5.51 45.51 -4.70
C GLU A 229 6.67 46.43 -5.09
N LYS A 230 7.03 47.39 -4.22
CA LYS A 230 8.14 48.31 -4.47
C LYS A 230 9.48 47.57 -4.53
N VAL A 231 9.68 46.57 -3.69
CA VAL A 231 10.84 45.64 -3.76
C VAL A 231 10.88 44.94 -5.12
N ALA A 232 9.77 44.34 -5.56
CA ALA A 232 9.71 43.65 -6.85
C ALA A 232 10.03 44.56 -8.04
N LEU A 233 9.49 45.79 -8.05
CA LEU A 233 9.72 46.77 -9.10
C LEU A 233 11.15 47.34 -9.06
N THR A 234 11.75 47.45 -7.87
CA THR A 234 13.16 47.81 -7.70
C THR A 234 14.08 46.78 -8.34
N LEU A 235 13.89 45.48 -8.08
CA LEU A 235 14.71 44.41 -8.67
C LEU A 235 14.71 44.45 -10.21
N LYS A 236 13.57 44.80 -10.81
CA LYS A 236 13.45 45.04 -12.26
C LYS A 236 14.22 46.28 -12.70
N LEU A 237 13.99 47.43 -12.08
CA LEU A 237 14.67 48.69 -12.45
C LEU A 237 16.19 48.61 -12.28
N GLN A 238 16.69 47.92 -11.25
CA GLN A 238 18.12 47.63 -11.06
C GLN A 238 18.72 46.76 -12.15
N SER A 239 17.90 45.95 -12.82
CA SER A 239 18.30 45.12 -13.96
C SER A 239 18.18 45.87 -15.30
N ALA A 240 17.29 46.87 -15.38
CA ALA A 240 17.09 47.71 -16.56
C ALA A 240 18.08 48.89 -16.65
N ASP A 241 18.46 49.48 -15.50
CA ASP A 241 19.47 50.53 -15.37
C ASP A 241 20.43 50.21 -14.20
N PRO A 242 21.48 49.41 -14.45
CA PRO A 242 22.52 49.12 -13.45
C PRO A 242 23.46 50.30 -13.15
N ALA A 243 23.43 51.37 -13.95
CA ALA A 243 24.38 52.48 -13.86
C ALA A 243 23.91 53.60 -12.90
N ARG A 244 22.62 53.62 -12.53
CA ARG A 244 22.03 54.57 -11.59
C ARG A 244 22.68 54.51 -10.20
N ASP A 245 22.70 55.64 -9.50
CA ASP A 245 23.05 55.71 -8.07
C ASP A 245 21.94 55.12 -7.19
N TRP A 246 21.85 53.78 -7.19
CA TRP A 246 20.94 53.02 -6.35
C TRP A 246 21.19 53.24 -4.86
N LYS A 247 22.43 53.53 -4.44
CA LYS A 247 22.74 53.80 -3.03
C LYS A 247 22.00 55.04 -2.52
N LYS A 248 21.89 56.09 -3.34
CA LYS A 248 21.12 57.30 -3.02
C LYS A 248 19.61 57.08 -3.07
N LEU A 249 19.10 56.25 -3.99
CA LEU A 249 17.67 55.97 -4.13
C LEU A 249 17.10 55.06 -3.04
N LEU A 250 17.90 54.12 -2.52
CA LEU A 250 17.46 53.14 -1.52
C LEU A 250 17.70 53.59 -0.06
N ALA A 251 18.48 54.65 0.15
CA ALA A 251 18.71 55.25 1.46
C ALA A 251 17.47 56.03 1.96
N PRO A 252 17.23 56.11 3.28
CA PRO A 252 18.01 55.51 4.37
C PRO A 252 17.66 54.04 4.68
N THR A 253 16.62 53.48 4.05
CA THR A 253 16.04 52.18 4.41
C THR A 253 16.99 51.01 4.16
N PHE A 254 17.73 51.04 3.06
CA PHE A 254 18.76 50.05 2.73
C PHE A 254 20.15 50.69 2.75
N LYS A 255 21.15 49.93 3.22
CA LYS A 255 22.52 50.42 3.46
C LYS A 255 23.41 50.28 2.22
N ASN A 256 23.15 49.23 1.43
CA ASN A 256 23.88 48.87 0.23
C ASN A 256 23.00 49.07 -1.02
N PRO A 257 23.60 49.32 -2.20
CA PRO A 257 22.85 49.44 -3.45
C PRO A 257 22.17 48.14 -3.89
N ASP A 258 22.72 46.95 -3.60
CA ASP A 258 22.07 45.67 -3.92
C ASP A 258 21.12 45.25 -2.79
N LEU A 259 19.82 45.09 -3.11
CA LEU A 259 18.78 44.62 -2.21
C LEU A 259 19.07 43.23 -1.59
N LEU A 260 19.78 42.36 -2.31
CA LEU A 260 20.08 40.98 -1.88
C LEU A 260 21.41 40.84 -1.11
N SER A 261 22.11 41.96 -0.87
CA SER A 261 23.29 41.95 -0.01
C SER A 261 22.93 41.67 1.46
N THR A 262 23.78 40.94 2.19
CA THR A 262 23.50 40.46 3.55
C THR A 262 23.08 41.58 4.52
N GLY A 263 23.69 42.76 4.41
CA GLY A 263 23.36 43.94 5.23
C GLY A 263 21.98 44.56 4.99
N ASN A 264 21.27 44.14 3.95
CA ASN A 264 19.90 44.56 3.60
C ASN A 264 18.84 43.48 3.94
N LEU A 265 19.23 42.21 4.15
CA LEU A 265 18.30 41.07 4.26
C LEU A 265 17.33 41.19 5.46
N ALA A 266 17.77 41.70 6.61
CA ALA A 266 16.89 41.90 7.76
C ALA A 266 15.79 42.96 7.50
N THR A 267 16.13 44.03 6.76
CA THR A 267 15.14 45.03 6.32
C THR A 267 14.17 44.43 5.31
N LEU A 268 14.68 43.63 4.37
CA LEU A 268 13.88 42.92 3.37
C LEU A 268 12.89 41.94 4.04
N ALA A 269 13.34 41.15 5.01
CA ALA A 269 12.49 40.25 5.80
C ALA A 269 11.35 41.00 6.49
N ARG A 270 11.63 42.15 7.13
CA ARG A 270 10.58 42.99 7.76
C ARG A 270 9.51 43.44 6.76
N ILE A 271 9.90 43.83 5.55
CA ILE A 271 8.95 44.25 4.48
C ILE A 271 8.11 43.06 4.00
N LEU A 272 8.72 41.88 3.84
CA LEU A 272 8.08 40.68 3.30
C LEU A 272 7.21 39.91 4.31
N LYS A 273 7.30 40.21 5.62
CA LYS A 273 6.40 39.65 6.67
C LYS A 273 4.99 40.24 6.65
N GLU A 274 4.76 41.29 5.86
CA GLU A 274 3.52 42.11 5.80
C GLU A 274 3.00 42.53 7.20
N SER A 275 3.93 42.72 8.15
CA SER A 275 3.63 43.23 9.49
C SER A 275 3.37 44.73 9.46
N ASP A 276 2.28 45.17 10.07
CA ASP A 276 2.03 46.57 10.41
C ASP A 276 3.11 47.04 11.41
N ALA A 277 4.23 47.54 10.87
CA ALA A 277 5.48 47.77 11.61
C ALA A 277 5.80 49.26 11.73
N ASP A 278 4.79 50.05 12.11
CA ASP A 278 4.83 51.48 12.47
C ASP A 278 3.53 51.84 13.24
N GLU A 279 3.35 51.36 14.48
CA GLU A 279 2.25 51.84 15.35
C GLU A 279 2.50 53.28 15.88
N ASP A 280 3.76 53.73 15.86
CA ASP A 280 4.20 55.06 16.34
C ASP A 280 4.10 56.19 15.30
N GLN A 281 3.50 55.95 14.12
CA GLN A 281 3.33 56.97 13.07
C GLN A 281 1.85 57.13 12.68
N GLU A 282 1.27 58.31 12.92
CA GLU A 282 -0.07 58.73 12.47
C GLU A 282 -0.12 58.96 10.94
N ALA A 283 0.23 57.95 10.15
CA ALA A 283 0.16 57.98 8.70
C ALA A 283 -1.13 57.30 8.22
N ASP A 284 -1.94 58.01 7.44
CA ASP A 284 -3.24 57.57 6.88
C ASP A 284 -3.06 56.56 5.72
N VAL A 285 -2.28 55.50 5.97
CA VAL A 285 -1.90 54.48 4.99
C VAL A 285 -2.97 53.39 4.94
N PRO A 286 -3.39 52.94 3.75
CA PRO A 286 -4.30 51.80 3.62
C PRO A 286 -3.68 50.55 4.26
N LYS A 287 -4.28 50.09 5.36
CA LYS A 287 -3.89 48.88 6.11
C LYS A 287 -3.61 47.69 5.20
N SER A 288 -2.70 46.81 5.65
CA SER A 288 -2.38 45.57 4.95
C SER A 288 -3.66 44.80 4.57
N GLY A 289 -3.61 44.11 3.43
CA GLY A 289 -4.76 43.38 2.92
C GLY A 289 -5.18 42.25 3.85
N SER A 290 -6.45 41.85 3.80
CA SER A 290 -6.88 40.58 4.40
C SER A 290 -5.98 39.47 3.88
N TRP A 291 -5.46 38.63 4.78
CA TRP A 291 -4.49 37.57 4.46
C TRP A 291 -4.95 36.72 3.27
N LYS A 292 -3.99 36.33 2.43
CA LYS A 292 -4.20 35.47 1.26
C LYS A 292 -3.38 34.18 1.41
N PRO A 293 -3.94 33.00 1.06
CA PRO A 293 -3.18 31.77 0.98
C PRO A 293 -2.06 31.76 -0.08
N GLN A 294 -1.93 32.77 -0.94
CA GLN A 294 -0.90 32.83 -1.98
C GLN A 294 0.21 33.79 -1.57
N VAL A 295 1.46 33.35 -1.60
CA VAL A 295 2.62 34.24 -1.43
C VAL A 295 2.69 35.29 -2.55
N HIS A 296 2.99 36.54 -2.16
CA HIS A 296 3.12 37.69 -3.07
C HIS A 296 4.16 37.43 -4.19
N PHE A 297 3.88 37.91 -5.41
CA PHE A 297 4.67 37.59 -6.62
C PHE A 297 6.17 37.95 -6.54
N VAL A 298 6.57 38.84 -5.63
CA VAL A 298 7.97 39.17 -5.34
C VAL A 298 8.80 37.94 -4.96
N TRP A 299 8.22 36.93 -4.33
CA TRP A 299 8.94 35.73 -3.89
C TRP A 299 9.47 34.91 -5.06
N ASP A 300 8.72 34.79 -6.17
CA ASP A 300 9.24 34.13 -7.37
C ASP A 300 10.38 34.91 -8.02
N MET A 301 10.33 36.25 -7.98
CA MET A 301 11.39 37.13 -8.50
C MET A 301 12.64 37.10 -7.63
N LEU A 302 12.50 37.09 -6.30
CA LEU A 302 13.62 36.93 -5.35
C LEU A 302 14.28 35.57 -5.56
N LEU A 303 13.50 34.49 -5.61
CA LEU A 303 14.00 33.15 -5.89
C LEU A 303 14.64 33.03 -7.28
N GLU A 304 14.22 33.80 -8.29
CA GLU A 304 14.91 33.82 -9.60
C GLU A 304 16.28 34.53 -9.55
N GLN A 305 16.51 35.43 -8.60
CA GLN A 305 17.82 36.10 -8.43
C GLN A 305 18.78 35.30 -7.53
N VAL A 306 18.29 34.64 -6.46
CA VAL A 306 19.14 33.84 -5.56
C VAL A 306 19.31 32.39 -6.01
N LEU A 307 18.30 31.83 -6.70
CA LEU A 307 18.27 30.47 -7.27
C LEU A 307 17.78 30.53 -8.73
N PRO A 308 18.59 31.10 -9.65
CA PRO A 308 18.27 31.09 -11.08
C PRO A 308 18.10 29.65 -11.58
N LYS A 309 17.11 29.42 -12.44
CA LYS A 309 16.89 28.11 -13.07
C LYS A 309 18.12 27.71 -13.91
N ALA A 310 18.42 26.41 -13.98
CA ALA A 310 19.56 25.89 -14.75
C ALA A 310 19.57 26.25 -16.26
N GLU A 311 18.42 26.64 -16.82
CA GLU A 311 18.27 27.15 -18.20
C GLU A 311 18.67 28.64 -18.38
N SER A 312 19.04 29.33 -17.29
CA SER A 312 19.32 30.77 -17.26
C SER A 312 20.82 31.06 -17.23
N GLU A 313 21.31 31.88 -18.16
CA GLU A 313 22.71 32.36 -18.20
C GLU A 313 23.06 33.34 -17.04
N ARG A 314 22.13 33.61 -16.12
CA ARG A 314 22.34 34.53 -14.99
C ARG A 314 22.98 33.82 -13.81
N ALA A 315 24.13 34.33 -13.35
CA ALA A 315 24.71 33.95 -12.07
C ALA A 315 23.79 34.34 -10.88
N PRO A 316 23.78 33.57 -9.77
CA PRO A 316 23.03 33.93 -8.57
C PRO A 316 23.57 35.22 -7.93
N LYS A 317 22.68 35.99 -7.30
CA LYS A 317 23.01 37.22 -6.55
C LYS A 317 22.81 37.02 -5.05
N GLY A 318 23.66 37.67 -4.26
CA GLY A 318 23.65 37.55 -2.81
C GLY A 318 24.14 36.18 -2.33
N SER A 319 23.69 35.76 -1.15
CA SER A 319 23.98 34.45 -0.58
C SER A 319 22.64 33.74 -0.31
N PHE A 320 22.40 32.62 -0.99
CA PHE A 320 21.18 31.83 -0.78
C PHE A 320 21.02 31.34 0.68
N PRO A 321 22.03 30.79 1.39
CA PRO A 321 21.84 30.34 2.77
C PRO A 321 21.50 31.49 3.71
N GLU A 322 22.13 32.66 3.54
CA GLU A 322 21.80 33.85 4.35
C GLU A 322 20.42 34.41 4.00
N PHE A 323 20.02 34.38 2.72
CA PHE A 323 18.67 34.74 2.30
C PHE A 323 17.64 33.80 2.92
N PHE A 324 17.81 32.49 2.82
CA PHE A 324 16.85 31.53 3.38
C PHE A 324 16.80 31.63 4.91
N ARG A 325 17.95 31.70 5.59
CA ARG A 325 18.03 31.86 7.05
C ARG A 325 17.33 33.14 7.54
N ILE A 326 17.71 34.30 7.02
CA ILE A 326 17.22 35.60 7.54
C ILE A 326 15.80 35.92 7.03
N VAL A 327 15.51 35.61 5.76
CA VAL A 327 14.29 36.05 5.07
C VAL A 327 13.18 35.00 5.08
N VAL A 328 13.48 33.71 5.37
CA VAL A 328 12.49 32.63 5.47
C VAL A 328 12.49 31.97 6.87
N ASP A 329 13.61 31.47 7.38
CA ASP A 329 13.66 30.67 8.63
C ASP A 329 13.39 31.51 9.90
N GLU A 330 14.26 32.48 10.19
CA GLU A 330 14.11 33.47 11.27
C GLU A 330 12.94 34.45 11.00
N SER A 331 12.40 34.40 9.79
CA SER A 331 11.37 35.30 9.30
C SER A 331 9.95 34.76 9.52
N LEU A 332 9.67 33.59 8.96
CA LEU A 332 8.34 32.99 8.82
C LEU A 332 8.16 31.75 9.71
N PHE A 333 9.26 31.07 10.08
CA PHE A 333 9.25 29.88 10.95
C PHE A 333 9.66 30.16 12.41
N ALA A 334 9.96 31.41 12.76
CA ALA A 334 10.20 31.83 14.14
C ALA A 334 9.07 31.35 15.09
N SER A 335 9.40 31.11 16.36
CA SER A 335 8.43 30.64 17.36
C SER A 335 7.19 31.54 17.45
N THR A 336 7.39 32.85 17.42
CA THR A 336 6.36 33.91 17.43
C THR A 336 5.64 34.14 16.09
N SER A 337 5.98 33.39 15.03
CA SER A 337 5.27 33.50 13.75
C SER A 337 3.93 32.75 13.78
N SER A 338 2.88 33.42 13.30
CA SER A 338 1.53 32.88 13.20
C SER A 338 1.42 31.76 12.15
N PRO A 339 0.35 30.95 12.18
CA PRO A 339 0.16 29.85 11.22
C PRO A 339 0.17 30.33 9.75
N GLU A 340 -0.37 31.53 9.49
CA GLU A 340 -0.40 32.17 8.17
C GLU A 340 1.00 32.39 7.60
N ARG A 341 1.94 32.87 8.44
CA ARG A 341 3.33 33.09 8.06
C ARG A 341 4.07 31.79 7.84
N LYS A 342 3.87 30.80 8.72
CA LYS A 342 4.44 29.45 8.57
C LYS A 342 3.93 28.75 7.30
N TYR A 343 2.67 28.95 6.93
CA TYR A 343 2.09 28.46 5.68
C TYR A 343 2.75 29.08 4.43
N TRP A 344 2.99 30.40 4.43
CA TRP A 344 3.80 31.04 3.38
C TRP A 344 5.24 30.51 3.36
N GLY A 345 5.85 30.28 4.53
CA GLY A 345 7.17 29.64 4.65
C GLY A 345 7.21 28.27 3.95
N PHE A 346 6.21 27.42 4.15
CA PHE A 346 6.10 26.15 3.45
C PHE A 346 5.98 26.35 1.93
N GLN A 347 5.16 27.29 1.45
CA GLN A 347 5.09 27.59 0.00
C GLN A 347 6.41 28.08 -0.60
N ILE A 348 7.21 28.81 0.17
CA ILE A 348 8.54 29.28 -0.27
C ILE A 348 9.53 28.12 -0.32
N PHE A 349 9.53 27.22 0.66
CA PHE A 349 10.28 25.96 0.61
C PHE A 349 9.91 25.14 -0.63
N GLN A 350 8.62 24.94 -0.89
CA GLN A 350 8.11 24.22 -2.08
C GLN A 350 8.53 24.86 -3.41
N LYS A 351 8.60 26.20 -3.47
CA LYS A 351 9.08 26.95 -4.64
C LYS A 351 10.60 26.92 -4.82
N ALA A 352 11.35 26.66 -3.75
CA ALA A 352 12.81 26.64 -3.74
C ALA A 352 13.37 25.22 -3.96
N LEU A 353 12.81 24.19 -3.32
CA LEU A 353 13.24 22.78 -3.39
C LEU A 353 13.60 22.29 -4.81
N PRO A 354 12.77 22.46 -5.86
CA PRO A 354 13.09 22.00 -7.22
C PRO A 354 14.09 22.91 -7.98
N ARG A 355 14.67 23.94 -7.34
CA ARG A 355 15.71 24.83 -7.90
C ARG A 355 17.08 24.66 -7.24
N VAL A 356 17.15 23.97 -6.12
CA VAL A 356 18.34 23.87 -5.25
C VAL A 356 19.25 22.72 -5.71
N SER A 357 20.57 22.95 -5.67
CA SER A 357 21.56 21.94 -6.06
C SER A 357 21.73 20.86 -4.98
N ALA A 358 22.46 19.78 -5.27
CA ALA A 358 22.78 18.77 -4.25
C ALA A 358 23.66 19.35 -3.11
N ASP A 359 24.49 20.35 -3.42
CA ASP A 359 25.40 21.02 -2.48
C ASP A 359 24.70 22.10 -1.64
N ASP A 360 23.72 22.79 -2.24
CA ASP A 360 22.89 23.80 -1.58
C ASP A 360 21.71 23.18 -0.79
N MET A 361 21.43 21.88 -0.97
CA MET A 361 20.30 21.18 -0.32
C MET A 361 20.24 21.36 1.20
N PRO A 362 21.35 21.28 1.97
CA PRO A 362 21.32 21.51 3.43
C PRO A 362 20.79 22.88 3.84
N MET A 363 20.89 23.89 2.97
CA MET A 363 20.51 25.27 3.25
C MET A 363 18.99 25.49 3.32
N LEU A 364 18.19 24.52 2.89
CA LEU A 364 16.73 24.50 3.03
C LEU A 364 16.26 23.92 4.38
N PHE A 365 17.04 23.02 4.99
CA PHE A 365 16.64 22.23 6.17
C PHE A 365 17.10 22.91 7.47
N THR A 366 16.75 24.18 7.59
CA THR A 366 17.12 25.08 8.68
C THR A 366 16.38 24.79 9.99
N LYS A 367 16.94 25.25 11.11
CA LYS A 367 16.49 24.87 12.47
C LYS A 367 15.04 25.24 12.76
N ASN A 368 14.55 26.43 12.37
CA ASN A 368 13.17 26.82 12.67
C ASN A 368 12.17 26.14 11.73
N PHE A 369 12.54 25.95 10.45
CA PHE A 369 11.80 25.15 9.48
C PHE A 369 11.61 23.70 9.97
N MET A 370 12.69 22.98 10.28
CA MET A 370 12.60 21.57 10.69
C MET A 370 11.75 21.38 11.93
N ARG A 371 11.99 22.18 12.99
CA ARG A 371 11.15 22.16 14.21
C ARG A 371 9.67 22.43 13.89
N SER A 372 9.38 23.38 12.99
CA SER A 372 8.01 23.70 12.61
C SER A 372 7.36 22.61 11.76
N TRP A 373 8.13 21.96 10.89
CA TRP A 373 7.66 20.89 10.01
C TRP A 373 7.37 19.62 10.81
N ILE A 374 8.30 19.17 11.65
CA ILE A 374 8.15 18.00 12.54
C ILE A 374 6.93 18.16 13.46
N ASN A 375 6.81 19.28 14.18
CA ASN A 375 5.66 19.56 15.08
C ASN A 375 4.31 19.75 14.35
N HIS A 376 4.31 19.91 13.02
CA HIS A 376 3.10 19.91 12.21
C HIS A 376 2.84 18.57 11.51
N LEU A 377 3.82 17.66 11.43
CA LEU A 377 3.60 16.28 11.00
C LEU A 377 3.10 15.38 12.14
N SER A 378 3.70 15.48 13.34
CA SER A 378 3.52 14.52 14.44
C SER A 378 2.09 14.28 14.94
N ASN A 379 1.16 15.18 14.65
CA ASN A 379 -0.27 15.02 14.93
C ASN A 379 -1.10 15.64 13.77
N SER A 380 -2.17 14.95 13.37
CA SER A 380 -3.05 15.28 12.24
C SER A 380 -3.86 16.58 12.40
N ASP A 381 -4.17 16.93 13.64
CA ASP A 381 -5.12 18.01 13.99
C ASP A 381 -4.42 19.37 14.06
N ARG A 382 -3.08 19.36 14.00
CA ARG A 382 -2.27 20.56 13.84
C ARG A 382 -2.71 21.32 12.58
N TYR A 383 -3.08 22.59 12.74
CA TYR A 383 -3.64 23.44 11.67
C TYR A 383 -2.89 23.40 10.32
N LEU A 384 -1.56 23.24 10.33
CA LEU A 384 -0.72 23.17 9.13
C LEU A 384 -0.33 21.75 8.68
N HIS A 385 -0.88 20.69 9.29
CA HIS A 385 -0.54 19.30 8.97
C HIS A 385 -0.68 18.99 7.47
N LYS A 386 -1.74 19.47 6.82
CA LYS A 386 -1.94 19.30 5.38
C LYS A 386 -0.88 20.00 4.51
N ALA A 387 -0.30 21.10 4.99
CA ALA A 387 0.84 21.75 4.32
C ALA A 387 2.15 20.98 4.56
N ALA A 388 2.36 20.49 5.79
CA ALA A 388 3.52 19.67 6.15
C ALA A 388 3.54 18.32 5.39
N ARG A 389 2.39 17.64 5.27
CA ARG A 389 2.15 16.46 4.41
C ARG A 389 2.42 16.74 2.93
N GLN A 390 2.08 17.92 2.42
CA GLN A 390 2.40 18.27 1.03
C GLN A 390 3.92 18.38 0.84
N VAL A 391 4.66 18.97 1.78
CA VAL A 391 6.13 19.02 1.73
C VAL A 391 6.76 17.62 1.73
N VAL A 392 6.21 16.64 2.47
CA VAL A 392 6.62 15.22 2.38
C VAL A 392 6.44 14.69 0.95
N SER A 393 5.26 14.89 0.36
CA SER A 393 4.97 14.47 -1.02
C SER A 393 5.89 15.17 -2.04
N ASP A 394 6.17 16.46 -1.86
CA ASP A 394 7.05 17.22 -2.73
C ASP A 394 8.49 16.69 -2.67
N ILE A 395 9.03 16.41 -1.48
CA ILE A 395 10.34 15.78 -1.28
C ILE A 395 10.42 14.42 -1.99
N GLN A 396 9.43 13.54 -1.78
CA GLN A 396 9.36 12.25 -2.48
C GLN A 396 9.32 12.43 -4.01
N ASN A 397 8.60 13.44 -4.50
CA ASN A 397 8.50 13.75 -5.93
C ASN A 397 9.83 14.26 -6.49
N VAL A 398 10.61 15.09 -5.78
CA VAL A 398 11.93 15.51 -6.30
C VAL A 398 12.93 14.36 -6.31
N VAL A 399 12.94 13.47 -5.31
CA VAL A 399 13.79 12.25 -5.33
C VAL A 399 13.41 11.33 -6.49
N LYS A 400 12.11 11.06 -6.71
CA LYS A 400 11.64 10.25 -7.84
C LYS A 400 12.02 10.82 -9.22
N ASN A 401 12.25 12.13 -9.32
CA ASN A 401 12.74 12.78 -10.53
C ASN A 401 14.28 12.83 -10.62
N ASN A 402 15.00 12.71 -9.50
CA ASN A 402 16.47 12.73 -9.43
C ASN A 402 16.98 11.94 -8.21
N PRO A 403 17.11 10.59 -8.30
CA PRO A 403 17.42 9.73 -7.15
C PRO A 403 18.67 10.12 -6.35
N ARG A 404 19.66 10.72 -7.02
CA ARG A 404 20.96 11.12 -6.45
C ARG A 404 20.88 12.15 -5.33
N ILE A 405 19.79 12.94 -5.23
CA ILE A 405 19.62 13.89 -4.10
C ILE A 405 19.14 13.20 -2.81
N GLY A 406 18.67 11.95 -2.90
CA GLY A 406 18.10 11.23 -1.75
C GLY A 406 19.07 11.10 -0.58
N PHE A 407 20.35 10.84 -0.87
CA PHE A 407 21.41 10.81 0.15
C PHE A 407 21.56 12.16 0.86
N SER A 408 21.66 13.26 0.12
CA SER A 408 21.74 14.62 0.70
C SER A 408 20.53 14.97 1.57
N LEU A 409 19.33 14.48 1.20
CA LEU A 409 18.09 14.68 1.96
C LEU A 409 18.07 13.84 3.24
N ILE A 410 18.41 12.55 3.20
CA ILE A 410 18.49 11.70 4.40
C ILE A 410 19.45 12.31 5.42
N LEU A 411 20.58 12.86 4.96
CA LEU A 411 21.55 13.57 5.80
C LEU A 411 20.96 14.81 6.50
N GLN A 412 19.91 15.43 5.95
CA GLN A 412 19.19 16.53 6.62
C GLN A 412 18.06 16.02 7.53
N LEU A 413 17.33 14.98 7.12
CA LEU A 413 16.23 14.40 7.90
C LEU A 413 16.73 13.71 9.19
N THR A 414 17.89 13.06 9.13
CA THR A 414 18.54 12.36 10.26
C THR A 414 19.69 13.16 10.91
N GLY A 415 20.03 14.33 10.37
CA GLY A 415 21.10 15.20 10.84
C GLY A 415 20.71 16.17 11.97
N VAL A 416 21.57 17.16 12.22
CA VAL A 416 21.55 18.05 13.41
C VAL A 416 20.24 18.83 13.63
N ASN A 417 19.49 19.14 12.57
CA ASN A 417 18.19 19.82 12.67
C ASN A 417 16.99 18.85 12.62
N GLY A 418 17.21 17.57 12.36
CA GLY A 418 16.19 16.53 12.20
C GLY A 418 16.13 15.56 13.38
N SER A 419 15.92 14.28 13.10
CA SER A 419 15.96 13.21 14.11
C SER A 419 16.38 11.87 13.50
N ARG A 420 17.16 11.08 14.25
CA ARG A 420 17.48 9.68 13.92
C ARG A 420 16.23 8.79 13.83
N GLN A 421 15.13 9.19 14.47
CA GLN A 421 13.82 8.54 14.45
C GLN A 421 12.77 9.41 13.73
N PHE A 422 13.16 10.18 12.68
CA PHE A 422 12.27 11.13 11.99
C PHE A 422 10.91 10.54 11.62
N ASP A 423 10.88 9.32 11.08
CA ASP A 423 9.65 8.67 10.60
C ASP A 423 8.70 8.29 11.77
N LYS A 424 9.20 7.74 12.88
CA LYS A 424 8.44 7.49 14.13
C LYS A 424 7.90 8.80 14.72
N LEU A 425 8.77 9.79 14.88
CA LEU A 425 8.46 11.12 15.46
C LEU A 425 7.42 11.91 14.65
N THR A 426 7.38 11.73 13.33
CA THR A 426 6.45 12.44 12.43
C THR A 426 5.21 11.64 12.06
N LYS A 427 5.13 10.36 12.42
CA LYS A 427 4.13 9.40 11.93
C LYS A 427 4.05 9.40 10.39
N THR A 428 5.20 9.32 9.73
CA THR A 428 5.33 9.24 8.26
C THR A 428 6.40 8.23 7.84
N LYS A 429 6.29 7.69 6.62
CA LYS A 429 7.32 6.87 5.96
C LYS A 429 8.19 7.75 5.02
N THR A 430 8.75 8.85 5.54
CA THR A 430 9.46 9.86 4.73
C THR A 430 10.88 9.41 4.39
N VAL A 431 11.68 9.05 5.39
CA VAL A 431 13.05 8.53 5.19
C VAL A 431 13.00 7.21 4.43
N GLU A 432 12.06 6.33 4.78
CA GLU A 432 11.83 5.06 4.06
C GLU A 432 11.49 5.29 2.58
N SER A 433 10.57 6.23 2.28
CA SER A 433 10.21 6.53 0.88
C SER A 433 11.34 7.20 0.09
N VAL A 434 12.31 7.85 0.74
CA VAL A 434 13.51 8.36 0.07
C VAL A 434 14.48 7.21 -0.21
N LEU A 435 14.76 6.35 0.76
CA LEU A 435 15.63 5.16 0.60
C LEU A 435 15.16 4.24 -0.53
N THR A 436 13.87 3.92 -0.58
CA THR A 436 13.26 3.08 -1.63
C THR A 436 13.22 3.76 -3.01
N SER A 437 13.39 5.08 -3.08
CA SER A 437 13.44 5.85 -4.35
C SER A 437 14.87 6.17 -4.81
N MET A 438 15.90 5.73 -4.08
CA MET A 438 17.32 5.97 -4.40
C MET A 438 17.89 4.92 -5.36
N ASP A 439 18.95 5.31 -6.08
CA ASP A 439 19.77 4.39 -6.86
C ASP A 439 20.83 3.69 -6.00
N SER A 440 21.48 2.66 -6.54
CA SER A 440 22.49 1.88 -5.81
C SER A 440 23.77 2.65 -5.51
N GLU A 441 24.09 3.69 -6.30
CA GLU A 441 25.16 4.64 -5.98
C GLU A 441 24.81 5.47 -4.73
N GLY A 442 23.55 5.94 -4.62
CA GLY A 442 23.02 6.63 -3.45
C GLY A 442 22.96 5.75 -2.20
N ILE A 443 22.52 4.50 -2.32
CA ILE A 443 22.47 3.53 -1.21
C ILE A 443 23.89 3.22 -0.71
N GLN A 444 24.85 2.97 -1.62
CA GLN A 444 26.26 2.81 -1.23
C GLN A 444 26.80 4.08 -0.57
N SER A 445 26.45 5.27 -1.06
CA SER A 445 26.87 6.55 -0.45
C SER A 445 26.32 6.72 0.98
N TYR A 446 25.11 6.23 1.25
CA TYR A 446 24.53 6.22 2.60
C TYR A 446 25.23 5.22 3.52
N ILE A 447 25.55 4.00 3.05
CA ILE A 447 26.34 3.02 3.79
C ILE A 447 27.75 3.57 4.09
N ASP A 448 28.42 4.13 3.08
CA ASP A 448 29.72 4.81 3.20
C ASP A 448 29.68 5.99 4.18
N TYR A 449 28.52 6.60 4.43
CA TYR A 449 28.33 7.62 5.45
C TYR A 449 28.13 6.99 6.84
N LEU A 450 27.20 6.04 6.98
CA LEU A 450 26.95 5.31 8.23
C LEU A 450 28.23 4.69 8.80
N LEU A 451 29.04 4.04 7.95
CA LEU A 451 30.32 3.44 8.33
C LEU A 451 31.38 4.47 8.79
N LYS A 452 31.30 5.72 8.31
CA LYS A 452 32.17 6.81 8.81
C LYS A 452 31.69 7.35 10.16
N GLN A 453 30.39 7.29 10.45
CA GLN A 453 29.81 7.78 11.71
C GLN A 453 30.14 6.90 12.94
N VAL A 454 30.68 5.69 12.74
CA VAL A 454 31.04 4.71 13.79
C VAL A 454 32.12 5.22 14.78
N ASP A 455 33.07 6.04 14.28
CA ASP A 455 34.28 6.49 15.00
C ASP A 455 34.55 8.01 14.82
N ASP A 456 33.54 8.80 14.43
CA ASP A 456 33.71 10.20 14.03
C ASP A 456 33.85 11.13 15.26
N GLU A 457 35.11 11.49 15.58
CA GLU A 457 35.60 12.22 16.76
C GLU A 457 35.11 13.69 16.91
N SER A 458 34.12 14.14 16.14
CA SER A 458 33.81 15.57 15.94
C SER A 458 33.24 16.34 17.15
N THR A 459 33.26 15.78 18.37
CA THR A 459 32.54 16.33 19.54
C THR A 459 33.33 16.20 20.85
N SER A 460 34.07 17.27 21.19
CA SER A 460 34.69 17.58 22.49
C SER A 460 35.80 16.66 23.03
N GLU A 461 36.67 17.23 23.88
CA GLU A 461 37.89 16.61 24.43
C GLU A 461 37.65 15.53 25.51
N THR A 462 36.39 15.13 25.69
CA THR A 462 35.96 13.97 26.48
C THR A 462 34.94 13.19 25.67
N THR A 463 35.36 12.07 25.07
CA THR A 463 34.45 11.18 24.35
C THR A 463 33.48 10.51 25.32
N ASP A 464 32.23 10.97 25.30
CA ASP A 464 31.12 10.28 25.95
C ASP A 464 30.94 8.90 25.31
N ILE A 465 31.28 7.85 26.05
CA ILE A 465 31.25 6.45 25.60
C ILE A 465 29.80 6.00 25.42
N GLN A 466 28.85 6.50 26.22
CA GLN A 466 27.44 6.14 26.12
C GLN A 466 26.85 6.71 24.83
N ALA A 467 26.99 8.02 24.60
CA ALA A 467 26.52 8.66 23.36
C ALA A 467 27.18 8.08 22.09
N LEU A 468 28.43 7.63 22.19
CA LEU A 468 29.15 6.93 21.12
C LEU A 468 28.62 5.51 20.89
N ASN A 469 28.30 4.76 21.95
CA ASN A 469 27.67 3.44 21.83
C ASN A 469 26.25 3.55 21.25
N THR A 470 25.41 4.47 21.72
CA THR A 470 24.07 4.73 21.12
C THR A 470 24.15 5.12 19.64
N ARG A 471 25.22 5.82 19.21
CA ARG A 471 25.50 6.11 17.80
C ARG A 471 25.86 4.84 17.01
N ARG A 472 26.63 3.92 17.59
CA ARG A 472 27.02 2.64 16.98
C ARG A 472 25.83 1.67 16.89
N ALA A 473 25.03 1.53 17.94
CA ALA A 473 23.77 0.78 17.93
C ALA A 473 22.82 1.28 16.83
N TRP A 474 22.65 2.60 16.70
CA TRP A 474 21.87 3.17 15.61
C TRP A 474 22.47 2.87 14.22
N VAL A 475 23.80 2.90 14.04
CA VAL A 475 24.43 2.50 12.77
C VAL A 475 24.17 1.01 12.46
N ILE A 476 24.32 0.11 13.43
CA ILE A 476 24.02 -1.32 13.29
C ILE A 476 22.56 -1.51 12.83
N GLU A 477 21.61 -0.84 13.48
CA GLU A 477 20.19 -0.92 13.13
C GLU A 477 19.89 -0.35 11.74
N GLN A 478 20.47 0.80 11.36
CA GLN A 478 20.28 1.37 10.02
C GLN A 478 20.84 0.47 8.90
N LEU A 479 22.02 -0.11 9.08
CA LEU A 479 22.58 -1.06 8.11
C LEU A 479 21.69 -2.31 7.99
N SER A 480 21.15 -2.79 9.11
CA SER A 480 20.22 -3.92 9.15
C SER A 480 18.91 -3.62 8.43
N ALA A 481 18.33 -2.45 8.67
CA ALA A 481 17.09 -1.99 8.03
C ALA A 481 17.21 -1.91 6.49
N LEU A 482 18.38 -1.58 5.94
CA LEU A 482 18.62 -1.62 4.49
C LEU A 482 18.48 -3.04 3.91
N ILE A 483 18.89 -4.07 4.66
CA ILE A 483 18.70 -5.48 4.28
C ILE A 483 17.26 -5.92 4.54
N ARG A 484 16.65 -5.58 5.69
CA ARG A 484 15.27 -5.97 6.05
C ARG A 484 14.19 -5.36 5.14
N ASN A 485 14.32 -4.11 4.69
CA ASN A 485 13.30 -3.49 3.85
C ASN A 485 13.32 -4.06 2.41
N GLY A 486 12.37 -4.95 2.08
CA GLY A 486 12.29 -5.62 0.77
C GLY A 486 12.08 -4.71 -0.44
N ALA A 487 11.62 -3.46 -0.26
CA ALA A 487 11.41 -2.51 -1.35
C ALA A 487 12.69 -1.76 -1.79
N ILE A 488 13.79 -1.84 -1.03
CA ILE A 488 15.07 -1.22 -1.38
C ILE A 488 15.82 -2.06 -2.45
N PRO A 489 16.30 -1.46 -3.56
CA PRO A 489 17.04 -2.16 -4.61
C PRO A 489 18.29 -2.94 -4.13
N LYS A 490 18.12 -4.26 -3.95
CA LYS A 490 19.16 -5.21 -3.53
C LYS A 490 20.27 -5.35 -4.57
N HIS A 491 21.53 -5.16 -4.16
CA HIS A 491 22.70 -5.44 -4.97
C HIS A 491 23.80 -6.11 -4.14
N ASP A 492 24.41 -7.17 -4.69
CA ASP A 492 25.32 -8.05 -3.97
C ASP A 492 26.49 -7.35 -3.25
N ALA A 493 27.00 -6.26 -3.82
CA ALA A 493 28.19 -5.57 -3.31
C ALA A 493 27.91 -4.82 -1.99
N TRP A 494 26.77 -4.12 -1.90
CA TRP A 494 26.43 -3.37 -0.69
C TRP A 494 25.90 -4.31 0.41
N ILE A 495 25.18 -5.37 0.04
CA ILE A 495 24.76 -6.43 0.98
C ILE A 495 25.98 -7.12 1.58
N GLN A 496 26.95 -7.54 0.76
CA GLN A 496 28.20 -8.12 1.26
C GLN A 496 28.95 -7.13 2.18
N THR A 497 28.98 -5.85 1.84
CA THR A 497 29.65 -4.81 2.66
C THR A 497 29.06 -4.74 4.07
N ILE A 498 27.73 -4.86 4.21
CA ILE A 498 27.05 -4.87 5.51
C ILE A 498 27.32 -6.17 6.26
N LEU A 499 27.15 -7.32 5.60
CA LEU A 499 27.37 -8.63 6.21
C LEU A 499 28.83 -8.81 6.68
N ASP A 500 29.80 -8.41 5.87
CA ASP A 500 31.23 -8.42 6.23
C ASP A 500 31.51 -7.51 7.44
N TRP A 501 30.84 -6.36 7.53
CA TRP A 501 31.04 -5.42 8.64
C TRP A 501 30.46 -5.96 9.94
N LEU A 502 29.22 -6.47 9.93
CA LEU A 502 28.61 -7.14 11.09
C LEU A 502 29.44 -8.37 11.53
N THR A 503 29.95 -9.15 10.57
CA THR A 503 30.85 -10.31 10.84
C THR A 503 32.13 -9.87 11.55
N VAL A 504 32.83 -8.85 11.04
CA VAL A 504 34.08 -8.35 11.65
C VAL A 504 33.84 -7.78 13.04
N HIS A 505 32.75 -7.05 13.26
CA HIS A 505 32.52 -6.38 14.54
C HIS A 505 31.83 -7.26 15.59
N GLY A 506 31.08 -8.30 15.19
CA GLY A 506 30.45 -9.27 16.09
C GLY A 506 31.34 -10.45 16.49
N LEU A 507 32.19 -10.96 15.59
CA LEU A 507 32.94 -12.22 15.78
C LEU A 507 34.47 -12.04 15.92
N PHE A 508 35.02 -10.88 15.56
CA PHE A 508 36.46 -10.63 15.56
C PHE A 508 36.80 -9.34 16.32
N ILE A 509 38.07 -9.22 16.69
CA ILE A 509 38.65 -8.00 17.25
C ILE A 509 39.74 -7.50 16.29
N PRO A 510 39.49 -6.41 15.54
CA PRO A 510 40.49 -5.73 14.72
C PRO A 510 41.68 -5.24 15.56
N THR A 511 42.89 -5.68 15.22
CA THR A 511 44.14 -5.31 15.92
C THR A 511 45.01 -4.34 15.12
N LYS A 512 44.92 -4.33 13.78
CA LYS A 512 45.71 -3.43 12.90
C LYS A 512 44.92 -3.06 11.64
N LYS A 513 45.04 -1.81 11.20
CA LYS A 513 44.44 -1.34 9.92
C LYS A 513 45.05 -2.08 8.73
N SER A 514 44.19 -2.50 7.79
CA SER A 514 44.53 -3.18 6.54
C SER A 514 43.98 -2.37 5.36
N GLU A 515 44.69 -1.31 4.97
CA GLU A 515 44.27 -0.34 3.95
C GLU A 515 43.86 -0.96 2.60
N LYS A 516 44.40 -2.14 2.29
CA LYS A 516 44.18 -2.87 1.03
C LYS A 516 43.19 -4.03 1.13
N SER A 517 42.60 -4.25 2.31
CA SER A 517 41.58 -5.30 2.49
C SER A 517 40.36 -5.04 1.59
N PRO A 518 39.77 -6.08 0.97
CA PRO A 518 38.45 -5.96 0.37
C PRO A 518 37.37 -5.65 1.43
N ILE A 519 37.50 -6.23 2.62
CA ILE A 519 36.60 -6.02 3.77
C ILE A 519 36.83 -4.61 4.32
N LEU A 520 35.84 -3.73 4.16
CA LEU A 520 35.96 -2.31 4.53
C LEU A 520 36.17 -2.10 6.04
N ALA A 521 35.59 -2.96 6.88
CA ALA A 521 35.69 -2.92 8.34
C ALA A 521 37.14 -2.96 8.86
N LEU A 522 38.08 -3.57 8.11
CA LEU A 522 39.48 -3.65 8.49
C LEU A 522 40.30 -2.40 8.12
N ARG A 523 39.72 -1.40 7.44
CA ARG A 523 40.42 -0.17 7.05
C ARG A 523 40.45 0.87 8.17
N THR A 524 39.41 0.90 9.00
CA THR A 524 39.36 1.65 10.26
C THR A 524 39.79 0.76 11.45
N LEU A 525 39.86 1.33 12.64
CA LEU A 525 39.97 0.59 13.90
C LEU A 525 39.04 1.28 14.90
N PRO A 526 38.06 0.56 15.48
CA PRO A 526 37.07 1.18 16.36
C PRO A 526 37.75 1.73 17.61
N THR A 527 37.53 3.02 17.90
CA THR A 527 38.19 3.72 19.01
C THR A 527 37.17 4.54 19.80
N PRO A 528 36.82 4.14 21.05
CA PRO A 528 37.22 2.92 21.75
C PRO A 528 36.73 1.64 21.06
N ALA A 529 37.21 0.47 21.48
CA ALA A 529 36.67 -0.81 21.01
C ALA A 529 35.15 -0.92 21.28
N PHE A 530 34.46 -1.83 20.58
CA PHE A 530 33.04 -2.10 20.83
C PHE A 530 32.83 -2.72 22.22
N SER A 531 31.71 -2.44 22.88
CA SER A 531 31.23 -3.15 24.08
C SER A 531 30.84 -4.59 23.74
N GLU A 532 30.63 -5.42 24.76
CA GLU A 532 30.06 -6.77 24.66
C GLU A 532 28.71 -6.74 23.93
N GLU A 533 27.81 -5.88 24.45
CA GLU A 533 26.46 -5.61 23.96
C GLU A 533 26.44 -5.16 22.49
N LEU A 534 27.36 -4.28 22.07
CA LEU A 534 27.51 -3.94 20.64
C LEU A 534 28.03 -5.09 19.77
N ARG A 535 28.68 -6.12 20.32
CA ARG A 535 29.00 -7.36 19.56
C ARG A 535 27.80 -8.30 19.49
N LYS A 536 27.08 -8.49 20.59
CA LYS A 536 25.83 -9.28 20.66
C LYS A 536 24.82 -8.76 19.64
N ASN A 537 24.57 -7.45 19.64
CA ASN A 537 23.75 -6.75 18.64
C ASN A 537 24.28 -6.97 17.20
N CYS A 538 25.60 -6.89 16.95
CA CYS A 538 26.16 -7.25 15.63
C CYS A 538 25.86 -8.71 15.21
N ARG A 539 25.90 -9.67 16.15
CA ARG A 539 25.61 -11.10 15.90
C ARG A 539 24.14 -11.34 15.62
N GLU A 540 23.25 -10.87 16.49
CA GLU A 540 21.79 -10.91 16.30
C GLU A 540 21.37 -10.32 14.96
N ARG A 541 21.88 -9.12 14.64
CA ARG A 541 21.52 -8.41 13.42
C ARG A 541 22.14 -9.04 12.17
N LEU A 542 23.27 -9.73 12.29
CA LEU A 542 23.79 -10.59 11.22
C LEU A 542 22.83 -11.77 10.95
N LEU A 543 22.36 -12.46 11.99
CA LEU A 543 21.37 -13.55 11.86
C LEU A 543 20.04 -13.04 11.30
N GLY A 544 19.53 -11.90 11.79
CA GLY A 544 18.31 -11.27 11.26
C GLY A 544 18.42 -10.83 9.81
N CYS A 545 19.59 -10.31 9.39
CA CYS A 545 19.86 -10.04 7.97
C CYS A 545 19.89 -11.33 7.13
N LEU A 546 20.46 -12.41 7.65
CA LEU A 546 20.50 -13.71 6.96
C LEU A 546 19.12 -14.40 6.93
N ALA A 547 18.23 -14.14 7.90
CA ALA A 547 16.85 -14.61 7.90
C ALA A 547 16.08 -14.05 6.70
N GLU A 548 16.06 -12.73 6.54
CA GLU A 548 15.42 -12.05 5.39
C GLU A 548 16.10 -12.42 4.07
N LEU A 549 17.43 -12.48 4.03
CA LEU A 549 18.14 -12.91 2.82
C LEU A 549 17.85 -14.38 2.45
N THR A 550 17.33 -15.20 3.38
CA THR A 550 16.90 -16.59 3.15
C THR A 550 15.50 -16.68 2.53
N THR A 551 14.57 -15.80 2.92
CA THR A 551 13.21 -15.73 2.33
C THR A 551 13.22 -15.08 0.94
N GLN A 552 14.11 -14.11 0.70
CA GLN A 552 14.25 -13.41 -0.59
C GLN A 552 14.64 -14.34 -1.75
N THR A 553 14.14 -14.02 -2.97
CA THR A 553 14.43 -14.79 -4.20
C THR A 553 15.17 -13.98 -5.26
N THR A 554 16.35 -14.45 -5.63
CA THR A 554 17.25 -13.80 -6.59
C THR A 554 17.16 -14.45 -7.97
N LEU A 555 17.29 -13.64 -9.03
CA LEU A 555 17.32 -14.14 -10.41
C LEU A 555 18.74 -14.55 -10.83
N VAL A 556 19.09 -15.81 -10.63
CA VAL A 556 20.36 -16.41 -11.07
C VAL A 556 20.29 -16.69 -12.57
N LYS A 557 21.38 -16.40 -13.29
CA LYS A 557 21.50 -16.65 -14.75
C LYS A 557 22.61 -17.66 -15.04
N ASP A 558 22.24 -18.80 -15.61
CA ASP A 558 23.14 -19.83 -16.12
C ASP A 558 23.00 -19.93 -17.64
N GLY A 559 23.90 -19.27 -18.35
CA GLY A 559 23.82 -19.10 -19.81
C GLY A 559 22.50 -18.44 -20.24
N ASP A 560 21.76 -19.10 -21.14
CA ASP A 560 20.45 -18.65 -21.62
C ASP A 560 19.29 -18.92 -20.62
N LYS A 561 19.54 -19.63 -19.51
CA LYS A 561 18.52 -19.92 -18.49
C LYS A 561 18.58 -18.92 -17.35
N ALA A 562 17.42 -18.36 -16.99
CA ALA A 562 17.27 -17.56 -15.78
C ALA A 562 16.29 -18.27 -14.83
N ALA A 563 16.69 -18.45 -13.58
CA ALA A 563 15.91 -19.11 -12.54
C ALA A 563 15.78 -18.18 -11.31
N LYS A 564 14.60 -18.16 -10.68
CA LYS A 564 14.46 -17.58 -9.35
C LYS A 564 14.87 -18.64 -8.32
N VAL A 565 15.81 -18.29 -7.44
CA VAL A 565 16.35 -19.17 -6.40
C VAL A 565 16.33 -18.40 -5.08
N ALA A 566 15.84 -19.05 -4.02
CA ALA A 566 15.81 -18.48 -2.67
C ALA A 566 17.19 -18.53 -1.99
N ALA A 567 17.39 -17.68 -0.97
CA ALA A 567 18.58 -17.68 -0.11
C ALA A 567 19.95 -17.35 -0.76
N VAL A 568 19.99 -17.06 -2.07
CA VAL A 568 21.23 -16.88 -2.84
C VAL A 568 21.46 -15.45 -3.32
N ALA A 569 22.74 -15.12 -3.50
CA ALA A 569 23.19 -13.94 -4.24
C ALA A 569 23.14 -14.18 -5.77
N SER A 570 23.50 -13.17 -6.57
CA SER A 570 23.39 -13.24 -8.04
C SER A 570 24.31 -14.27 -8.72
N ASP A 571 25.36 -14.71 -8.01
CA ASP A 571 26.27 -15.80 -8.39
C ASP A 571 25.73 -17.21 -8.07
N GLY A 572 24.57 -17.32 -7.41
CA GLY A 572 23.97 -18.60 -6.99
C GLY A 572 24.61 -19.23 -5.75
N ARG A 573 25.51 -18.54 -5.02
CA ARG A 573 25.95 -18.95 -3.69
C ARG A 573 24.93 -18.48 -2.64
N TYR A 574 24.72 -19.28 -1.60
CA TYR A 574 23.92 -18.87 -0.45
C TYR A 574 24.56 -17.69 0.29
N TRP A 575 23.75 -16.77 0.80
CA TRP A 575 24.24 -15.62 1.58
C TRP A 575 25.01 -16.06 2.84
N VAL A 576 24.46 -17.04 3.56
CA VAL A 576 25.11 -17.76 4.66
C VAL A 576 26.48 -18.32 4.22
N ALA A 577 26.52 -19.02 3.08
CA ALA A 577 27.77 -19.57 2.52
C ALA A 577 28.73 -18.53 1.90
N ARG A 578 28.36 -17.23 1.86
CA ARG A 578 29.26 -16.12 1.56
C ARG A 578 29.85 -15.53 2.85
N VAL A 579 29.06 -15.40 3.92
CA VAL A 579 29.54 -14.98 5.25
C VAL A 579 30.56 -15.97 5.82
N LEU A 580 30.32 -17.29 5.73
CA LEU A 580 31.33 -18.31 6.08
C LEU A 580 32.65 -18.13 5.31
N SER A 581 32.57 -17.68 4.05
CA SER A 581 33.76 -17.39 3.23
C SER A 581 34.51 -16.15 3.70
N THR A 582 33.84 -15.20 4.36
CA THR A 582 34.45 -14.04 5.02
C THR A 582 35.10 -14.47 6.33
N ILE A 583 34.44 -15.32 7.14
CA ILE A 583 34.99 -15.88 8.38
C ILE A 583 36.28 -16.66 8.10
N GLU A 584 36.28 -17.57 7.12
CA GLU A 584 37.48 -18.33 6.69
C GLU A 584 38.65 -17.41 6.26
N GLN A 585 38.36 -16.26 5.64
CA GLN A 585 39.38 -15.27 5.27
C GLN A 585 39.91 -14.48 6.48
N LEU A 586 39.08 -14.24 7.49
CA LEU A 586 39.44 -13.50 8.71
C LEU A 586 40.27 -14.38 9.67
N GLU A 587 39.91 -15.66 9.83
CA GLU A 587 40.71 -16.64 10.59
C GLU A 587 42.14 -16.77 10.02
N GLN A 588 42.29 -16.65 8.70
CA GLN A 588 43.60 -16.66 8.04
C GLN A 588 44.39 -15.35 8.22
N ASP A 589 43.75 -14.20 8.51
CA ASP A 589 44.42 -12.89 8.67
C ASP A 589 44.76 -12.56 10.14
N THR A 590 45.49 -13.49 10.77
CA THR A 590 46.10 -13.36 12.11
C THR A 590 47.05 -12.16 12.28
N LYS A 591 47.31 -11.40 11.20
CA LYS A 591 48.10 -10.16 11.22
C LYS A 591 47.25 -8.94 11.56
N HIS A 592 45.97 -8.89 11.17
CA HIS A 592 45.11 -7.72 11.31
C HIS A 592 43.90 -7.93 12.23
N VAL A 593 43.42 -9.17 12.42
CA VAL A 593 42.36 -9.52 13.38
C VAL A 593 42.83 -10.59 14.36
N ARG A 594 42.05 -10.78 15.43
CA ARG A 594 41.98 -12.02 16.22
C ARG A 594 40.51 -12.45 16.36
N PRO A 595 40.20 -13.73 16.55
CA PRO A 595 38.88 -14.18 17.01
C PRO A 595 38.47 -13.50 18.33
N LEU A 596 37.17 -13.47 18.62
CA LEU A 596 36.62 -12.98 19.90
C LEU A 596 37.01 -13.92 21.06
N SER A 597 36.46 -15.14 21.05
CA SER A 597 36.77 -16.26 21.95
C SER A 597 37.94 -17.12 21.42
N GLU A 598 38.57 -17.92 22.29
CA GLU A 598 39.51 -18.96 21.89
C GLU A 598 38.75 -20.30 21.75
N VAL A 599 38.77 -20.90 20.55
CA VAL A 599 38.07 -22.17 20.25
C VAL A 599 38.95 -23.35 20.69
N ASP A 600 38.36 -24.38 21.30
CA ASP A 600 39.09 -25.58 21.70
C ASP A 600 39.46 -26.50 20.52
N GLU A 601 40.22 -27.57 20.78
CA GLU A 601 40.70 -28.48 19.73
C GLU A 601 39.57 -29.38 19.15
N GLU A 602 38.51 -29.67 19.90
CA GLU A 602 37.43 -30.58 19.48
C GLU A 602 36.40 -29.84 18.61
N ASP A 603 36.03 -28.63 19.02
CA ASP A 603 35.18 -27.70 18.27
C ASP A 603 35.88 -27.21 16.99
N ALA A 604 37.19 -26.93 17.04
CA ALA A 604 37.98 -26.60 15.85
C ALA A 604 38.05 -27.77 14.86
N GLU A 605 38.18 -29.01 15.34
CA GLU A 605 38.03 -30.19 14.50
C GLU A 605 36.62 -30.32 13.92
N LEU A 606 35.55 -30.06 14.69
CA LEU A 606 34.16 -30.13 14.24
C LEU A 606 33.85 -29.11 13.14
N ARG A 607 34.25 -27.85 13.32
CA ARG A 607 34.17 -26.80 12.29
C ARG A 607 34.93 -27.21 11.03
N GLN A 608 36.13 -27.79 11.16
CA GLN A 608 36.88 -28.31 10.00
C GLN A 608 36.17 -29.49 9.31
N LYS A 609 35.57 -30.42 10.06
CA LYS A 609 34.76 -31.52 9.51
C LYS A 609 33.56 -30.97 8.73
N ALA A 610 32.87 -29.94 9.25
CA ALA A 610 31.77 -29.24 8.57
C ALA A 610 32.22 -28.61 7.23
N TYR A 611 33.30 -27.82 7.22
CA TYR A 611 33.84 -27.25 5.96
C TYR A 611 34.21 -28.34 4.93
N GLN A 612 34.76 -29.49 5.36
CA GLN A 612 35.04 -30.62 4.48
C GLN A 612 33.76 -31.28 3.92
N VAL A 613 32.64 -31.25 4.63
CA VAL A 613 31.34 -31.72 4.12
C VAL A 613 30.74 -30.71 3.14
N LEU A 614 30.75 -29.41 3.47
CA LEU A 614 30.28 -28.34 2.58
C LEU A 614 31.01 -28.35 1.22
N ALA A 615 32.33 -28.61 1.22
CA ALA A 615 33.09 -28.79 -0.01
C ALA A 615 32.60 -29.99 -0.85
N ARG A 616 32.32 -31.14 -0.22
CA ARG A 616 31.81 -32.35 -0.89
C ARG A 616 30.40 -32.16 -1.48
N LEU A 617 29.50 -31.48 -0.77
CA LEU A 617 28.11 -31.25 -1.21
C LEU A 617 28.03 -30.46 -2.53
N ARG A 618 29.02 -29.60 -2.82
CA ARG A 618 29.13 -28.85 -4.08
C ARG A 618 29.44 -29.73 -5.29
N GLU A 619 30.08 -30.88 -5.10
CA GLU A 619 30.46 -31.82 -6.16
C GLU A 619 29.38 -32.88 -6.48
N VAL A 620 28.25 -32.88 -5.74
CA VAL A 620 27.17 -33.86 -5.90
C VAL A 620 26.49 -33.76 -7.29
N PRO A 621 26.21 -34.89 -7.98
CA PRO A 621 25.52 -34.90 -9.27
C PRO A 621 24.11 -34.30 -9.25
N GLU A 622 23.66 -33.77 -10.40
CA GLU A 622 22.39 -33.06 -10.56
C GLU A 622 21.14 -33.85 -10.12
N GLU A 623 21.15 -35.18 -10.21
CA GLU A 623 20.04 -36.03 -9.75
C GLU A 623 19.73 -35.88 -8.25
N ASN A 624 20.75 -35.57 -7.43
CA ASN A 624 20.64 -35.38 -5.98
C ASN A 624 20.92 -33.92 -5.55
N ARG A 625 20.99 -32.98 -6.51
CA ARG A 625 21.43 -31.59 -6.27
C ARG A 625 20.49 -30.80 -5.37
N GLU A 626 19.17 -30.99 -5.46
CA GLU A 626 18.21 -30.25 -4.61
C GLU A 626 18.42 -30.62 -3.13
N THR A 627 18.50 -31.92 -2.82
CA THR A 627 18.80 -32.41 -1.46
C THR A 627 20.18 -31.96 -0.98
N ALA A 628 21.22 -32.07 -1.81
CA ALA A 628 22.57 -31.62 -1.44
C ALA A 628 22.66 -30.10 -1.19
N ARG A 629 21.87 -29.30 -1.93
CA ARG A 629 21.70 -27.86 -1.70
C ARG A 629 20.95 -27.57 -0.40
N GLY A 630 19.93 -28.37 -0.07
CA GLY A 630 19.23 -28.30 1.23
C GLY A 630 20.19 -28.53 2.41
N ILE A 631 21.06 -29.55 2.31
CA ILE A 631 22.08 -29.82 3.34
C ILE A 631 23.19 -28.76 3.31
N GLU A 632 23.61 -28.24 2.15
CA GLU A 632 24.58 -27.14 2.09
C GLU A 632 24.04 -25.91 2.84
N LEU A 633 22.76 -25.58 2.66
CA LEU A 633 22.12 -24.49 3.39
C LEU A 633 22.04 -24.79 4.89
N LEU A 634 21.54 -25.97 5.29
CA LEU A 634 21.41 -26.34 6.70
C LEU A 634 22.75 -26.31 7.42
N LEU A 635 23.75 -27.06 6.94
CA LEU A 635 25.06 -27.14 7.57
C LEU A 635 25.80 -25.79 7.54
N SER A 636 25.60 -24.96 6.51
CA SER A 636 26.15 -23.59 6.52
C SER A 636 25.47 -22.74 7.60
N ALA A 637 24.16 -22.91 7.81
CA ALA A 637 23.38 -22.11 8.72
C ALA A 637 23.61 -22.50 10.19
N THR A 638 23.69 -23.79 10.48
CA THR A 638 24.12 -24.33 11.79
C THR A 638 25.53 -23.85 12.12
N LEU A 639 26.45 -23.90 11.16
CA LEU A 639 27.83 -23.44 11.37
C LEU A 639 27.89 -21.93 11.66
N ILE A 640 27.09 -21.09 10.97
CA ILE A 640 26.98 -19.66 11.34
C ILE A 640 26.33 -19.46 12.72
N HIS A 641 25.32 -20.25 13.09
CA HIS A 641 24.72 -20.15 14.43
C HIS A 641 25.77 -20.45 15.52
N HIS A 642 26.53 -21.53 15.35
CA HIS A 642 27.64 -21.94 16.21
C HIS A 642 28.84 -20.96 16.21
N TYR A 643 28.98 -20.10 15.20
CA TYR A 643 29.90 -18.96 15.25
C TYR A 643 29.29 -17.73 15.97
N CYS A 644 27.97 -17.61 16.05
CA CYS A 644 27.26 -16.46 16.64
C CYS A 644 26.71 -16.69 18.06
N ALA A 645 26.64 -17.95 18.51
CA ALA A 645 26.30 -18.32 19.88
C ALA A 645 27.34 -17.77 20.87
N GLU A 646 26.92 -17.60 22.12
CA GLU A 646 27.81 -17.31 23.24
C GLU A 646 28.29 -18.64 23.85
N ASP A 647 29.36 -18.62 24.66
CA ASP A 647 30.09 -19.87 24.97
C ASP A 647 29.22 -20.89 25.76
N ASP A 648 28.19 -20.43 26.48
CA ASP A 648 27.20 -21.26 27.19
C ASP A 648 26.00 -21.70 26.30
N ASP A 649 25.67 -20.97 25.22
CA ASP A 649 24.62 -21.31 24.23
C ASP A 649 25.07 -22.39 23.21
N ASN A 650 26.33 -22.81 23.27
CA ASN A 650 27.02 -23.42 22.13
C ASN A 650 26.73 -24.92 21.95
N ASP A 651 25.56 -25.20 21.40
CA ASP A 651 25.06 -26.53 21.00
C ASP A 651 25.88 -27.16 19.85
N SER A 652 27.04 -27.73 20.21
CA SER A 652 27.90 -28.49 19.30
C SER A 652 27.31 -29.86 18.90
N GLU A 653 26.38 -30.42 19.67
CA GLU A 653 25.68 -31.67 19.30
C GLU A 653 24.81 -31.47 18.05
N THR A 654 24.08 -30.36 17.95
CA THR A 654 23.32 -29.99 16.74
C THR A 654 24.22 -29.84 15.50
N LEU A 655 25.46 -29.34 15.68
CA LEU A 655 26.44 -29.28 14.59
C LEU A 655 27.02 -30.67 14.24
N GLU A 656 27.31 -31.54 15.22
CA GLU A 656 27.76 -32.91 14.95
C GLU A 656 26.66 -33.74 14.26
N ASN A 657 25.40 -33.65 14.71
CA ASN A 657 24.26 -34.32 14.09
C ASN A 657 24.04 -33.87 12.64
N CYS A 658 24.22 -32.58 12.34
CA CYS A 658 24.27 -32.08 10.96
C CYS A 658 25.41 -32.72 10.14
N VAL A 659 26.61 -32.81 10.69
CA VAL A 659 27.80 -33.36 10.02
C VAL A 659 27.69 -34.87 9.79
N ASP A 660 27.13 -35.62 10.73
CA ASP A 660 26.88 -37.06 10.63
C ASP A 660 25.79 -37.37 9.59
N GLY A 661 24.60 -36.75 9.72
CA GLY A 661 23.50 -36.93 8.78
C GLY A 661 23.91 -36.61 7.35
N ALA A 662 24.62 -35.49 7.15
CA ALA A 662 25.19 -35.12 5.85
C ALA A 662 26.23 -36.12 5.34
N SER A 663 27.17 -36.56 6.20
CA SER A 663 28.23 -37.51 5.82
C SER A 663 27.71 -38.92 5.55
N ARG A 664 26.61 -39.34 6.17
CA ARG A 664 25.96 -40.63 5.94
C ARG A 664 25.06 -40.63 4.71
N LEU A 665 24.43 -39.50 4.37
CA LEU A 665 23.66 -39.37 3.12
C LEU A 665 24.57 -39.19 1.90
N PHE A 666 25.68 -38.45 2.05
CA PHE A 666 26.68 -38.21 1.01
C PHE A 666 28.09 -38.67 1.45
N PRO A 667 28.33 -40.00 1.53
CA PRO A 667 29.60 -40.56 1.98
C PRO A 667 30.75 -40.30 0.99
N ALA A 668 31.95 -40.06 1.51
CA ALA A 668 33.14 -39.80 0.71
C ALA A 668 33.57 -41.02 -0.13
N ASP A 669 33.96 -40.77 -1.39
CA ASP A 669 34.18 -41.79 -2.42
C ASP A 669 35.53 -42.55 -2.23
N SER A 670 35.60 -43.35 -1.17
CA SER A 670 36.82 -44.04 -0.77
C SER A 670 37.14 -45.25 -1.68
N LYS A 671 38.32 -45.21 -2.30
CA LYS A 671 38.83 -46.25 -3.22
C LYS A 671 38.85 -47.65 -2.59
N LYS A 672 37.79 -48.44 -2.77
CA LYS A 672 37.69 -49.91 -2.57
C LYS A 672 38.62 -50.49 -1.47
N SER A 673 38.47 -50.02 -0.24
CA SER A 673 39.16 -50.60 0.92
C SER A 673 38.61 -52.00 1.22
N LYS A 674 39.26 -53.02 0.67
CA LYS A 674 38.76 -54.40 0.58
C LYS A 674 38.92 -55.19 1.90
N LYS A 675 38.46 -54.66 3.04
CA LYS A 675 38.77 -55.24 4.37
C LYS A 675 37.73 -55.12 5.50
N SER A 676 36.42 -55.00 5.22
CA SER A 676 35.35 -55.08 6.25
C SER A 676 34.61 -56.43 6.31
N ARG A 677 34.81 -57.36 5.35
CA ARG A 677 34.02 -58.60 5.24
C ARG A 677 34.67 -59.82 5.93
N LYS A 678 34.97 -59.78 7.25
CA LYS A 678 35.16 -61.02 8.06
C LYS A 678 35.10 -60.89 9.60
N SER A 679 33.99 -60.38 10.17
CA SER A 679 33.67 -60.64 11.59
C SER A 679 32.20 -60.42 11.96
N MET A 680 31.28 -61.09 11.27
CA MET A 680 30.01 -61.49 11.88
C MET A 680 30.11 -62.95 12.27
N GLY A 681 30.39 -63.19 13.56
CA GLY A 681 29.94 -64.40 14.25
C GLY A 681 28.53 -64.13 14.79
N GLU A 682 27.76 -65.18 15.06
CA GLU A 682 26.40 -65.03 15.58
C GLU A 682 26.42 -64.55 17.04
N ASP A 683 25.80 -63.40 17.30
CA ASP A 683 25.13 -63.14 18.59
C ASP A 683 23.79 -62.46 18.31
N LYS A 684 22.81 -62.64 19.21
CA LYS A 684 21.42 -62.16 19.07
C LYS A 684 21.04 -61.31 20.27
N GLY A 685 21.45 -60.04 20.26
CA GLY A 685 21.09 -59.10 21.33
C GLY A 685 21.21 -57.64 20.91
N LYS A 686 20.09 -57.03 20.50
CA LYS A 686 19.87 -55.58 20.37
C LYS A 686 20.99 -54.80 19.65
N GLU A 687 21.04 -54.90 18.32
CA GLU A 687 21.50 -53.74 17.54
C GLU A 687 20.46 -52.61 17.74
N LYS A 688 20.88 -51.40 18.12
CA LYS A 688 20.05 -50.20 17.91
C LYS A 688 20.11 -49.92 16.41
N GLU A 689 18.97 -49.99 15.71
CA GLU A 689 18.90 -49.46 14.35
C GLU A 689 19.12 -47.94 14.42
N LEU A 690 20.15 -47.45 13.73
CA LEU A 690 20.44 -46.01 13.67
C LEU A 690 19.35 -45.31 12.83
N PRO A 691 18.81 -44.15 13.25
CA PRO A 691 17.81 -43.39 12.48
C PRO A 691 18.27 -43.12 11.04
N ALA A 692 17.37 -42.96 10.07
CA ALA A 692 17.80 -42.72 8.70
C ALA A 692 18.58 -41.38 8.62
N PRO A 693 19.58 -41.23 7.73
CA PRO A 693 20.37 -39.99 7.68
C PRO A 693 19.53 -38.74 7.35
N ILE A 694 18.39 -38.91 6.66
CA ILE A 694 17.43 -37.83 6.42
C ILE A 694 16.56 -37.52 7.66
N ASP A 695 16.33 -38.49 8.54
CA ASP A 695 15.58 -38.27 9.78
C ASP A 695 16.40 -37.37 10.71
N VAL A 696 17.69 -37.67 10.92
CA VAL A 696 18.62 -36.83 11.70
C VAL A 696 18.68 -35.38 11.18
N LEU A 697 18.69 -35.20 9.86
CA LEU A 697 18.71 -33.87 9.24
C LEU A 697 17.38 -33.13 9.34
N VAL A 698 16.26 -33.85 9.49
CA VAL A 698 14.94 -33.26 9.73
C VAL A 698 14.71 -33.00 11.23
N ASP A 699 15.33 -33.78 12.11
CA ASP A 699 15.33 -33.59 13.56
C ASP A 699 16.00 -32.26 13.94
N VAL A 700 17.16 -31.95 13.36
CA VAL A 700 17.80 -30.62 13.51
C VAL A 700 16.89 -29.50 12.95
N VAL A 701 16.19 -29.75 11.84
CA VAL A 701 15.22 -28.79 11.29
C VAL A 701 14.01 -28.58 12.20
N ILE A 702 13.64 -29.58 13.01
CA ILE A 702 12.60 -29.47 14.04
C ILE A 702 13.12 -28.65 15.23
N GLY A 703 14.32 -28.95 15.75
CA GLY A 703 14.95 -28.14 16.81
C GLY A 703 15.15 -26.67 16.43
N PHE A 704 15.39 -26.39 15.14
CA PHE A 704 15.42 -25.03 14.59
C PHE A 704 14.04 -24.32 14.63
N LEU A 705 12.93 -25.06 14.62
CA LEU A 705 11.58 -24.49 14.82
C LEU A 705 11.22 -24.38 16.30
N GLU A 706 11.79 -25.23 17.16
CA GLU A 706 11.63 -25.26 18.61
C GLU A 706 12.30 -24.02 19.22
N LYS A 707 13.59 -23.78 18.92
CA LYS A 707 14.32 -22.54 19.30
C LYS A 707 13.76 -21.24 18.66
N GLY A 708 12.72 -21.33 17.84
CA GLY A 708 11.78 -20.26 17.47
C GLY A 708 12.24 -19.07 16.64
N THR A 709 13.53 -18.68 16.68
CA THR A 709 14.03 -17.40 16.12
C THR A 709 13.77 -17.24 14.63
N ALA A 710 13.64 -15.99 14.16
CA ALA A 710 13.36 -15.68 12.76
C ALA A 710 14.37 -16.30 11.79
N TYR A 711 15.66 -16.35 12.16
CA TYR A 711 16.73 -16.98 11.38
C TYR A 711 16.53 -18.49 11.26
N MET A 712 16.37 -19.19 12.39
CA MET A 712 16.21 -20.65 12.39
C MET A 712 14.89 -21.05 11.69
N ARG A 713 13.81 -20.30 11.89
CA ARG A 713 12.50 -20.47 11.23
C ARG A 713 12.57 -20.30 9.70
N ALA A 714 13.29 -19.28 9.21
CA ALA A 714 13.49 -19.06 7.77
C ALA A 714 14.36 -20.15 7.13
N VAL A 715 15.45 -20.54 7.80
CA VAL A 715 16.34 -21.62 7.36
C VAL A 715 15.61 -22.96 7.34
N ALA A 716 14.94 -23.36 8.42
CA ALA A 716 14.23 -24.63 8.55
C ALA A 716 13.22 -24.85 7.41
N ASN A 717 12.38 -23.86 7.13
CA ASN A 717 11.41 -23.92 6.03
C ASN A 717 12.07 -24.04 4.65
N GLN A 718 13.13 -23.26 4.39
CA GLN A 718 13.81 -23.27 3.10
C GLN A 718 14.68 -24.54 2.91
N VAL A 719 15.27 -25.08 3.98
CA VAL A 719 15.96 -26.37 3.99
C VAL A 719 14.95 -27.49 3.74
N PHE A 720 13.86 -27.57 4.50
CA PHE A 720 12.88 -28.64 4.37
C PHE A 720 12.21 -28.66 2.98
N SER A 721 11.97 -27.48 2.41
CA SER A 721 11.51 -27.34 1.01
C SER A 721 12.41 -28.08 0.02
N LEU A 722 13.74 -28.04 0.21
CA LEU A 722 14.76 -28.71 -0.60
C LEU A 722 14.95 -30.19 -0.22
N LEU A 723 14.81 -30.54 1.06
CA LEU A 723 14.89 -31.92 1.55
C LEU A 723 13.62 -32.75 1.23
N SER A 724 12.49 -32.10 0.95
CA SER A 724 11.16 -32.74 0.79
C SER A 724 11.11 -33.95 -0.16
N GLY A 725 11.98 -34.02 -1.17
CA GLY A 725 12.06 -35.15 -2.10
C GLY A 725 12.79 -36.40 -1.57
N ALA A 726 13.53 -36.28 -0.46
CA ALA A 726 14.28 -37.37 0.17
C ALA A 726 13.60 -37.94 1.44
N VAL A 727 12.50 -37.30 1.88
CA VAL A 727 11.67 -37.64 3.05
C VAL A 727 11.11 -39.06 2.95
N GLN A 728 11.22 -39.83 4.03
CA GLN A 728 10.80 -41.23 4.14
C GLN A 728 9.56 -41.38 5.05
N GLU A 729 9.11 -42.63 5.25
CA GLU A 729 8.01 -42.93 6.18
C GLU A 729 8.34 -42.51 7.61
N SER A 730 9.53 -42.88 8.12
CA SER A 730 10.03 -42.46 9.43
C SER A 730 10.11 -40.94 9.58
N THR A 731 10.55 -40.24 8.52
CA THR A 731 10.69 -38.78 8.50
C THR A 731 9.34 -38.06 8.63
N ILE A 732 8.28 -38.59 8.01
CA ILE A 732 6.92 -38.06 8.16
C ILE A 732 6.36 -38.39 9.54
N ASP A 733 6.56 -39.62 10.00
CA ASP A 733 6.06 -40.05 11.31
C ASP A 733 6.74 -39.21 12.43
N LEU A 734 8.04 -38.88 12.32
CA LEU A 734 8.77 -37.94 13.18
C LEU A 734 8.13 -36.55 13.25
N ILE A 735 7.87 -35.92 12.10
CA ILE A 735 7.22 -34.59 12.02
C ILE A 735 5.83 -34.62 12.66
N LEU A 736 5.08 -35.71 12.47
CA LEU A 736 3.70 -35.82 12.96
C LEU A 736 3.65 -36.09 14.48
N THR A 737 4.65 -36.74 15.08
CA THR A 737 4.74 -36.89 16.54
C THR A 737 4.94 -35.56 17.26
N GLN A 738 5.60 -34.57 16.66
CA GLN A 738 5.68 -33.21 17.22
C GLN A 738 4.35 -32.43 17.20
N LEU A 739 3.31 -32.98 16.56
CA LEU A 739 1.93 -32.45 16.60
C LEU A 739 1.03 -33.21 17.60
N GLU A 740 1.56 -34.23 18.28
CA GLU A 740 0.84 -34.90 19.37
C GLU A 740 0.73 -34.00 20.61
N ARG A 741 -0.19 -34.34 21.52
CA ARG A 741 -0.40 -33.59 22.76
C ARG A 741 0.44 -34.18 23.90
N ARG A 742 1.53 -33.50 24.26
CA ARG A 742 2.12 -33.59 25.61
C ARG A 742 1.12 -33.04 26.65
N ASN A 743 1.20 -33.46 27.90
CA ASN A 743 0.37 -32.91 28.98
C ASN A 743 0.94 -31.55 29.44
N PRO A 744 0.12 -30.61 29.95
CA PRO A 744 0.63 -29.37 30.55
C PRO A 744 1.61 -29.62 31.71
N GLU A 745 1.33 -30.64 32.53
CA GLU A 745 2.20 -31.10 33.63
C GLU A 745 3.54 -31.71 33.15
N GLU A 746 3.69 -32.00 31.86
CA GLU A 746 4.96 -32.43 31.24
C GLU A 746 5.70 -31.23 30.61
N LEU A 747 4.97 -30.31 29.96
CA LEU A 747 5.56 -29.08 29.39
C LEU A 747 6.21 -28.19 30.47
N ALA A 748 5.54 -28.01 31.61
CA ALA A 748 6.08 -27.24 32.74
C ALA A 748 7.25 -27.92 33.47
N ALA A 749 7.62 -29.16 33.09
CA ALA A 749 8.76 -29.89 33.65
C ALA A 749 9.97 -29.93 32.68
N ASP A 750 9.77 -29.68 31.39
CA ASP A 750 10.85 -29.59 30.39
C ASP A 750 11.56 -28.20 30.46
N GLU A 751 10.91 -27.13 30.93
CA GLU A 751 11.48 -25.76 31.03
C GLU A 751 12.28 -25.47 32.31
N ASP A 752 12.18 -26.32 33.34
CA ASP A 752 12.78 -26.10 34.68
C ASP A 752 14.33 -26.29 34.69
N GLU A 753 14.95 -26.72 33.57
CA GLU A 753 16.41 -26.90 33.43
C GLU A 753 17.13 -25.87 32.53
N ASP A 754 16.42 -25.07 31.69
CA ASP A 754 17.05 -24.35 30.54
C ASP A 754 16.64 -22.85 30.36
N VAL A 755 16.06 -22.17 31.37
CA VAL A 755 15.60 -20.75 31.20
C VAL A 755 16.02 -19.79 32.34
N ASP A 756 17.23 -19.23 32.24
CA ASP A 756 17.58 -17.94 32.87
C ASP A 756 17.14 -16.79 31.94
N MET A 757 16.16 -15.96 32.34
CA MET A 757 15.73 -14.79 31.56
C MET A 757 16.39 -13.50 32.05
N ASP A 758 17.15 -12.84 31.17
CA ASP A 758 17.54 -11.43 31.31
C ASP A 758 16.33 -10.51 30.98
N ASP A 759 15.59 -10.08 32.01
CA ASP A 759 14.56 -9.02 31.91
C ASP A 759 15.22 -7.63 31.66
N GLU A 760 15.59 -7.30 30.40
CA GLU A 760 16.04 -5.95 29.99
C GLU A 760 14.99 -5.16 29.18
N GLU A 761 13.87 -4.77 29.82
CA GLU A 761 12.94 -3.77 29.26
C GLU A 761 13.34 -2.33 29.65
N GLU A 762 13.76 -1.52 28.67
CA GLU A 762 14.06 -0.08 28.88
C GLU A 762 12.78 0.74 29.15
N GLN A 763 12.56 1.14 30.41
CA GLN A 763 11.47 2.05 30.79
C GLN A 763 11.83 3.53 30.52
N GLU A 764 11.34 4.12 29.42
CA GLU A 764 11.17 5.58 29.32
C GLU A 764 9.79 5.99 29.87
N ASN A 765 9.78 6.86 30.89
CA ASN A 765 8.59 7.34 31.58
C ASN A 765 8.35 8.84 31.31
N GLU A 766 7.22 9.20 30.68
CA GLU A 766 6.72 10.59 30.67
C GLU A 766 5.18 10.62 30.54
N GLU A 767 4.53 11.50 31.32
CA GLU A 767 3.08 11.55 31.50
C GLU A 767 2.32 12.26 30.35
N ALA A 768 1.03 11.94 30.15
CA ALA A 768 -0.07 12.92 30.38
C ALA A 768 -1.46 12.45 29.90
N GLY A 769 -2.46 12.61 30.77
CA GLY A 769 -3.78 13.17 30.42
C GLY A 769 -4.87 12.22 29.89
N GLU A 770 -5.77 11.81 30.79
CA GLU A 770 -7.13 11.37 30.43
C GLU A 770 -7.97 12.56 29.89
N ASP A 771 -8.81 12.32 28.88
CA ASP A 771 -10.22 12.73 28.92
C ASP A 771 -11.06 11.87 27.93
N ASP A 772 -12.32 11.62 28.27
CA ASP A 772 -13.25 10.70 27.57
C ASP A 772 -14.14 11.44 26.55
N GLU A 773 -14.70 10.71 25.56
CA GLU A 773 -16.12 10.81 25.17
C GLU A 773 -16.48 9.76 24.10
N SER A 774 -17.31 8.80 24.50
CA SER A 774 -17.78 7.71 23.66
C SER A 774 -18.75 8.13 22.53
N SER A 775 -18.74 7.43 21.39
CA SER A 775 -19.99 7.20 20.65
C SER A 775 -19.92 5.98 19.73
N SER A 776 -20.95 5.13 19.79
CA SER A 776 -21.06 3.92 18.96
C SER A 776 -22.13 4.08 17.88
N SER A 777 -21.81 3.64 16.65
CA SER A 777 -22.82 3.26 15.66
C SER A 777 -22.22 2.32 14.62
N SER A 778 -22.96 1.30 14.20
CA SER A 778 -22.50 0.31 13.22
C SER A 778 -23.09 0.55 11.83
N SER A 779 -22.28 0.32 10.80
CA SER A 779 -22.75 -0.07 9.47
C SER A 779 -21.62 -0.80 8.73
N SER A 780 -21.93 -1.98 8.20
CA SER A 780 -21.02 -2.79 7.37
C SER A 780 -21.27 -2.52 5.88
N GLU A 781 -20.22 -2.28 5.11
CA GLU A 781 -20.06 -2.73 3.72
C GLU A 781 -18.60 -3.14 3.51
N ASP A 782 -18.35 -4.22 2.77
CA ASP A 782 -17.03 -4.86 2.63
C ASP A 782 -16.23 -4.29 1.45
N GLU A 783 -14.93 -3.98 1.64
CA GLU A 783 -13.90 -3.99 0.59
C GLU A 783 -12.62 -4.63 1.17
N ASP A 784 -12.07 -5.64 0.48
CA ASP A 784 -10.90 -6.40 0.94
C ASP A 784 -9.56 -5.70 0.57
N GLU A 785 -8.70 -5.40 1.54
CA GLU A 785 -7.25 -5.21 1.33
C GLU A 785 -6.49 -6.01 2.42
N ASP A 786 -5.52 -6.84 2.01
CA ASP A 786 -4.79 -7.75 2.90
C ASP A 786 -3.63 -7.03 3.63
N GLU A 787 -3.75 -6.75 4.94
CA GLU A 787 -2.65 -6.36 5.83
C GLU A 787 -2.66 -7.26 7.09
N ASP A 788 -1.98 -8.41 7.01
CA ASP A 788 -1.62 -9.28 8.15
C ASP A 788 -0.20 -8.92 8.67
N GLU A 789 0.13 -9.34 9.90
CA GLU A 789 1.44 -9.22 10.60
C GLU A 789 1.80 -7.82 11.13
N ASP A 790 1.28 -7.48 12.33
CA ASP A 790 1.94 -6.66 13.40
C ASP A 790 1.02 -6.59 14.67
N GLU A 791 0.54 -7.72 15.22
CA GLU A 791 -0.31 -7.76 16.44
C GLU A 791 0.49 -7.94 17.77
N ASP A 792 1.79 -8.26 17.70
CA ASP A 792 2.53 -8.80 18.84
C ASP A 792 2.99 -7.77 19.91
N GLU A 793 2.96 -6.45 19.64
CA GLU A 793 3.37 -5.41 20.62
C GLU A 793 2.25 -4.91 21.54
N GLU A 794 0.96 -4.92 21.14
CA GLU A 794 -0.12 -4.33 21.97
C GLU A 794 -0.55 -5.24 23.14
N ALA A 795 -0.46 -6.57 23.00
CA ALA A 795 -0.99 -7.52 23.97
C ALA A 795 -0.22 -7.57 25.31
N ASN A 796 1.10 -7.32 25.30
CA ASN A 796 1.93 -7.41 26.50
C ASN A 796 1.78 -6.16 27.39
N ALA A 797 1.68 -4.98 26.77
CA ALA A 797 1.52 -3.71 27.47
C ALA A 797 0.19 -3.61 28.25
N GLU A 798 -0.92 -4.13 27.71
CA GLU A 798 -2.21 -4.11 28.41
C GLU A 798 -2.20 -4.99 29.68
N ALA A 799 -1.45 -6.10 29.67
CA ALA A 799 -1.32 -7.01 30.81
C ALA A 799 -0.53 -6.41 31.98
N ASP A 800 0.67 -5.87 31.75
CA ASP A 800 1.49 -5.30 32.86
C ASP A 800 0.87 -4.01 33.42
N LEU A 801 0.19 -3.21 32.58
CA LEU A 801 -0.60 -2.07 33.05
C LEU A 801 -1.76 -2.52 33.96
N GLU A 802 -2.49 -3.60 33.61
CA GLU A 802 -3.54 -4.11 34.49
C GLU A 802 -2.98 -4.74 35.78
N LEU A 803 -1.78 -5.34 35.75
CA LEU A 803 -1.08 -5.84 36.93
C LEU A 803 -0.67 -4.68 37.86
N ARG A 804 0.01 -3.66 37.34
CA ARG A 804 0.37 -2.44 38.08
C ARG A 804 -0.87 -1.80 38.71
N ARG A 805 -1.96 -1.64 37.95
CA ARG A 805 -3.20 -1.04 38.48
C ARG A 805 -3.85 -1.88 39.60
N LYS A 806 -3.77 -3.22 39.55
CA LYS A 806 -4.26 -4.09 40.63
C LYS A 806 -3.41 -3.97 41.90
N ILE A 807 -2.08 -3.89 41.76
CA ILE A 807 -1.15 -3.71 42.89
C ILE A 807 -1.33 -2.33 43.53
N GLU A 808 -1.42 -1.28 42.70
CA GLU A 808 -1.65 0.10 43.14
C GLU A 808 -3.02 0.28 43.80
N GLU A 809 -4.08 -0.34 43.27
CA GLU A 809 -5.40 -0.33 43.90
C GLU A 809 -5.40 -1.09 45.24
N ALA A 810 -4.67 -2.20 45.36
CA ALA A 810 -4.51 -2.93 46.63
C ALA A 810 -3.74 -2.11 47.70
N LEU A 811 -2.68 -1.41 47.31
CA LEU A 811 -1.93 -0.50 48.19
C LEU A 811 -2.81 0.69 48.64
N ARG A 812 -3.54 1.30 47.70
CA ARG A 812 -4.46 2.43 47.96
C ARG A 812 -5.61 2.05 48.90
N VAL A 813 -6.17 0.84 48.77
CA VAL A 813 -7.24 0.34 49.66
C VAL A 813 -6.74 0.16 51.11
N ASN A 814 -5.46 -0.15 51.30
CA ASN A 814 -4.84 -0.31 52.62
C ASN A 814 -4.18 0.97 53.17
N GLY A 815 -4.37 2.13 52.50
CA GLY A 815 -4.02 3.45 53.03
C GLY A 815 -2.62 3.97 52.68
N ILE A 816 -1.83 3.24 51.90
CA ILE A 816 -0.52 3.71 51.43
C ILE A 816 -0.71 4.45 50.11
N ALA A 817 -0.54 5.77 50.13
CA ALA A 817 -0.55 6.61 48.93
C ALA A 817 0.86 6.75 48.36
N ALA A 818 1.03 6.52 47.05
CA ALA A 818 2.28 6.84 46.36
C ALA A 818 2.47 8.36 46.29
N ALA A 819 3.70 8.83 46.53
CA ALA A 819 4.02 10.25 46.59
C ALA A 819 4.15 10.88 45.19
N THR A 820 3.03 11.23 44.56
CA THR A 820 3.01 12.15 43.41
C THR A 820 3.39 13.55 43.88
N GLY A 821 4.61 13.98 43.55
CA GLY A 821 5.25 15.11 44.23
C GLY A 821 4.83 16.50 43.71
N ASP A 822 3.91 17.16 44.42
CA ASP A 822 4.03 18.60 44.75
C ASP A 822 3.14 19.03 45.93
N SER A 823 3.55 18.76 47.18
CA SER A 823 3.08 19.49 48.37
C SER A 823 3.97 19.28 49.61
N ASP A 824 4.54 20.36 50.15
CA ASP A 824 5.06 20.41 51.52
C ASP A 824 3.89 20.41 52.53
N ASP A 825 3.84 19.43 53.44
CA ASP A 825 3.35 19.64 54.82
C ASP A 825 3.84 18.50 55.75
N GLU A 826 4.17 18.83 57.00
CA GLU A 826 4.69 17.84 57.99
C GLU A 826 3.54 17.05 58.64
N SER A 827 3.56 15.70 58.60
CA SER A 827 2.70 14.86 59.44
C SER A 827 3.39 13.57 59.90
N ASP A 828 2.98 13.04 61.07
CA ASP A 828 3.72 12.04 61.86
C ASP A 828 3.84 10.65 61.22
N GLU A 829 4.96 9.96 61.50
CA GLU A 829 5.16 8.54 61.23
C GLU A 829 4.27 7.66 62.14
N GLU A 830 3.05 7.32 61.72
CA GLU A 830 2.27 6.28 62.39
C GLU A 830 2.89 4.88 62.11
N LEU A 831 3.31 4.21 63.17
CA LEU A 831 3.92 2.87 63.11
C LEU A 831 2.91 1.82 62.63
N MET A 832 3.15 1.28 61.44
CA MET A 832 2.38 0.22 60.80
C MET A 832 2.30 -1.05 61.66
N ASP A 833 1.10 -1.63 61.77
CA ASP A 833 0.82 -2.81 62.62
C ASP A 833 1.19 -4.13 61.91
N ASP A 834 1.68 -5.12 62.66
CA ASP A 834 2.19 -6.40 62.12
C ASP A 834 1.08 -7.16 61.34
N ASP A 835 -0.16 -7.10 61.82
CA ASP A 835 -1.33 -7.72 61.18
C ASP A 835 -1.68 -7.07 59.83
N GLN A 836 -1.31 -5.80 59.59
CA GLN A 836 -1.50 -5.14 58.28
C GLN A 836 -0.42 -5.55 57.28
N MET A 837 0.82 -5.75 57.75
CA MET A 837 1.92 -6.23 56.92
C MET A 837 1.61 -7.63 56.36
N LEU A 838 1.09 -8.52 57.22
CA LEU A 838 0.65 -9.87 56.85
C LEU A 838 -0.47 -9.88 55.80
N ALA A 839 -1.41 -8.93 55.85
CA ALA A 839 -2.50 -8.81 54.89
C ALA A 839 -2.03 -8.34 53.50
N ILE A 840 -1.00 -7.50 53.45
CA ILE A 840 -0.36 -7.07 52.19
C ILE A 840 0.45 -8.23 51.60
N ASP A 841 1.19 -8.98 52.42
CA ASP A 841 1.93 -10.18 51.99
C ASP A 841 1.00 -11.26 51.42
N GLU A 842 -0.18 -11.51 51.99
CA GLU A 842 -1.12 -12.50 51.43
C GLU A 842 -1.67 -12.08 50.05
N GLN A 843 -1.86 -10.77 49.81
CA GLN A 843 -2.29 -10.22 48.53
C GLN A 843 -1.16 -10.19 47.49
N LEU A 844 0.05 -9.80 47.87
CA LEU A 844 1.24 -9.92 47.02
C LEU A 844 1.50 -11.38 46.66
N ALA A 845 1.42 -12.30 47.62
CA ALA A 845 1.51 -13.74 47.37
C ALA A 845 0.38 -14.25 46.47
N ALA A 846 -0.80 -13.60 46.42
CA ALA A 846 -1.85 -13.91 45.45
C ALA A 846 -1.50 -13.41 44.04
N ALA A 847 -0.90 -12.22 43.90
CA ALA A 847 -0.40 -11.71 42.62
C ALA A 847 0.80 -12.53 42.09
N PHE A 848 1.75 -12.90 42.94
CA PHE A 848 2.85 -13.79 42.56
C PHE A 848 2.37 -15.22 42.21
N ARG A 849 1.27 -15.70 42.83
CA ARG A 849 0.58 -16.93 42.40
C ARG A 849 -0.16 -16.77 41.06
N ALA A 850 -0.53 -15.55 40.66
CA ALA A 850 -1.02 -15.29 39.30
C ALA A 850 0.14 -15.35 38.29
N ARG A 851 1.27 -14.69 38.55
CA ARG A 851 2.47 -14.76 37.69
C ARG A 851 3.03 -16.19 37.54
N ALA A 852 2.89 -17.02 38.58
CA ALA A 852 3.20 -18.45 38.49
C ALA A 852 2.27 -19.22 37.52
N ASN A 853 0.98 -18.86 37.44
CA ASN A 853 0.04 -19.43 36.48
C ASN A 853 0.15 -18.78 35.08
N GLU A 854 0.75 -17.60 34.95
CA GLU A 854 1.01 -16.95 33.65
C GLU A 854 2.13 -17.66 32.89
N LYS A 855 3.17 -18.16 33.58
CA LYS A 855 4.17 -19.06 32.99
C LYS A 855 3.55 -20.29 32.30
N ASP A 856 2.61 -20.98 32.94
CA ASP A 856 1.87 -22.10 32.34
C ASP A 856 1.15 -21.71 31.03
N VAL A 857 0.68 -20.45 30.93
CA VAL A 857 -0.02 -19.92 29.74
C VAL A 857 0.96 -19.56 28.63
N ASP A 858 2.13 -19.01 28.95
CA ASP A 858 3.15 -18.64 27.96
C ASP A 858 3.89 -19.86 27.40
N ALA A 859 4.21 -20.86 28.23
CA ALA A 859 4.66 -22.18 27.78
C ALA A 859 3.61 -22.83 26.85
N GLN A 860 2.32 -22.74 27.19
CA GLN A 860 1.24 -23.24 26.32
C GLN A 860 1.11 -22.45 25.00
N ARG A 861 1.34 -21.13 25.01
CA ARG A 861 1.39 -20.28 23.82
C ARG A 861 2.55 -20.70 22.91
N GLU A 862 3.78 -20.76 23.41
CA GLU A 862 4.94 -21.12 22.59
C GLU A 862 4.89 -22.57 22.09
N ALA A 863 4.42 -23.52 22.89
CA ALA A 863 4.11 -24.88 22.41
C ALA A 863 3.06 -24.89 21.29
N THR A 864 2.13 -23.92 21.26
CA THR A 864 1.16 -23.75 20.17
C THR A 864 1.76 -23.07 18.95
N HIS A 865 2.68 -22.10 19.12
CA HIS A 865 3.46 -21.52 18.02
C HIS A 865 4.41 -22.56 17.40
N PHE A 866 5.10 -23.37 18.19
CA PHE A 866 5.92 -24.49 17.72
C PHE A 866 5.12 -25.49 16.87
N LYS A 867 3.99 -26.01 17.36
CA LYS A 867 3.10 -26.88 16.56
C LYS A 867 2.65 -26.18 15.26
N ASN A 868 2.38 -24.87 15.30
CA ASN A 868 2.05 -24.10 14.09
C ASN A 868 3.23 -24.03 13.10
N ARG A 869 4.48 -23.89 13.57
CA ARG A 869 5.70 -23.94 12.74
C ARG A 869 5.90 -25.35 12.14
N VAL A 870 5.67 -26.40 12.91
CA VAL A 870 5.71 -27.80 12.43
C VAL A 870 4.66 -28.05 11.34
N LEU A 871 3.46 -27.45 11.44
CA LEU A 871 2.46 -27.49 10.36
C LEU A 871 2.94 -26.84 9.06
N ASP A 872 3.89 -25.90 9.07
CA ASP A 872 4.45 -25.34 7.83
C ASP A 872 5.32 -26.37 7.10
N LEU A 873 6.05 -27.23 7.81
CA LEU A 873 6.73 -28.38 7.20
C LEU A 873 5.72 -29.29 6.50
N VAL A 874 4.56 -29.53 7.12
CA VAL A 874 3.48 -30.34 6.55
C VAL A 874 2.87 -29.67 5.30
N ASP A 875 2.61 -28.35 5.32
CA ASP A 875 2.13 -27.63 4.13
C ASP A 875 3.16 -27.64 2.99
N VAL A 876 4.42 -27.36 3.30
CA VAL A 876 5.56 -27.42 2.37
C VAL A 876 5.69 -28.81 1.75
N PHE A 877 5.59 -29.88 2.54
CA PHE A 877 5.63 -31.25 2.04
C PHE A 877 4.50 -31.53 1.04
N VAL A 878 3.24 -31.28 1.43
CA VAL A 878 2.07 -31.54 0.58
C VAL A 878 2.09 -30.66 -0.69
N ARG A 879 2.64 -29.45 -0.60
CA ARG A 879 2.80 -28.50 -1.73
C ARG A 879 3.95 -28.88 -2.67
N LYS A 880 5.10 -29.34 -2.17
CA LYS A 880 6.26 -29.76 -2.99
C LYS A 880 6.10 -31.16 -3.58
N GLN A 881 5.47 -32.09 -2.86
CA GLN A 881 5.40 -33.50 -3.21
C GLN A 881 3.95 -34.04 -3.41
N PRO A 882 3.07 -33.36 -4.17
CA PRO A 882 1.64 -33.70 -4.31
C PRO A 882 1.35 -35.09 -4.91
N THR A 883 2.36 -35.78 -5.43
CA THR A 883 2.28 -37.15 -5.96
C THR A 883 2.94 -38.21 -5.07
N SER A 884 3.44 -37.84 -3.89
CA SER A 884 4.02 -38.77 -2.91
C SER A 884 2.93 -39.61 -2.20
N PRO A 885 3.15 -40.93 -1.99
CA PRO A 885 2.21 -41.76 -1.21
C PRO A 885 2.08 -41.31 0.25
N LEU A 886 3.10 -40.64 0.81
CA LEU A 886 3.15 -40.28 2.23
C LEU A 886 2.07 -39.26 2.63
N ILE A 887 1.51 -38.51 1.67
CA ILE A 887 0.35 -37.61 1.89
C ILE A 887 -0.83 -38.34 2.53
N VAL A 888 -0.97 -39.66 2.32
CA VAL A 888 -2.04 -40.45 2.95
C VAL A 888 -1.83 -40.62 4.46
N ARG A 889 -0.58 -40.66 4.95
CA ARG A 889 -0.25 -40.78 6.39
C ARG A 889 -0.69 -39.54 7.17
N VAL A 890 -0.38 -38.36 6.62
CA VAL A 890 -0.69 -37.03 7.17
C VAL A 890 -2.19 -36.82 7.44
N LEU A 891 -3.08 -37.53 6.72
CA LEU A 891 -4.53 -37.32 6.80
C LEU A 891 -5.13 -37.56 8.18
N PHE A 892 -4.69 -38.57 8.93
CA PHE A 892 -5.29 -38.85 10.24
C PHE A 892 -4.76 -37.94 11.35
N PRO A 893 -3.44 -37.76 11.56
CA PRO A 893 -2.95 -36.87 12.60
C PRO A 893 -3.46 -35.43 12.48
N LEU A 894 -3.55 -34.87 11.25
CA LEU A 894 -4.20 -33.55 11.08
C LEU A 894 -5.69 -33.56 11.41
N VAL A 895 -6.42 -34.63 11.11
CA VAL A 895 -7.85 -34.78 11.45
C VAL A 895 -8.05 -34.97 12.95
N GLU A 896 -7.17 -35.70 13.61
CA GLU A 896 -7.20 -35.95 15.06
C GLU A 896 -6.80 -34.70 15.84
N LEU A 897 -5.84 -33.92 15.33
CA LEU A 897 -5.51 -32.57 15.81
C LEU A 897 -6.76 -31.67 15.78
N ILE A 898 -7.41 -31.51 14.62
CA ILE A 898 -8.63 -30.69 14.47
C ILE A 898 -9.80 -31.18 15.36
N VAL A 899 -9.90 -32.48 15.61
CA VAL A 899 -10.95 -33.07 16.47
C VAL A 899 -10.61 -32.96 17.97
N GLY A 900 -9.32 -32.88 18.31
CA GLY A 900 -8.82 -32.74 19.67
C GLY A 900 -8.75 -31.30 20.18
N SER A 901 -8.36 -30.34 19.33
CA SER A 901 -8.10 -28.94 19.67
C SER A 901 -9.20 -28.30 20.52
N GLY A 902 -8.77 -27.59 21.57
CA GLY A 902 -9.66 -26.85 22.47
C GLY A 902 -10.13 -25.52 21.87
N SER A 903 -10.65 -24.63 22.73
CA SER A 903 -10.83 -23.21 22.40
C SER A 903 -9.50 -22.52 22.06
N ASP A 904 -8.44 -22.98 22.71
CA ASP A 904 -7.19 -22.23 22.87
C ASP A 904 -6.18 -22.62 21.78
N GLU A 905 -6.23 -23.87 21.30
CA GLU A 905 -5.52 -24.35 20.10
C GLU A 905 -6.29 -24.04 18.78
N LYS A 906 -7.20 -23.06 18.75
CA LYS A 906 -8.07 -22.81 17.58
C LYS A 906 -7.28 -22.46 16.32
N GLN A 907 -6.26 -21.59 16.41
CA GLN A 907 -5.41 -21.23 15.26
C GLN A 907 -4.78 -22.48 14.60
N LEU A 908 -4.31 -23.41 15.43
CA LEU A 908 -3.70 -24.67 15.01
C LEU A 908 -4.70 -25.58 14.28
N ALA A 909 -5.93 -25.67 14.78
CA ALA A 909 -7.03 -26.39 14.13
C ALA A 909 -7.46 -25.73 12.80
N ASP A 910 -7.49 -24.40 12.73
CA ASP A 910 -7.80 -23.66 11.51
C ASP A 910 -6.70 -23.82 10.45
N LYS A 911 -5.41 -23.79 10.85
CA LYS A 911 -4.24 -24.05 9.97
C LYS A 911 -4.25 -25.47 9.41
N ALA A 912 -4.41 -26.48 10.27
CA ALA A 912 -4.54 -27.88 9.85
C ALA A 912 -5.77 -28.10 8.93
N THR A 913 -6.90 -27.45 9.23
CA THR A 913 -8.10 -27.43 8.39
C THR A 913 -7.81 -26.79 7.02
N GLY A 914 -7.00 -25.72 7.00
CA GLY A 914 -6.47 -25.08 5.81
C GLY A 914 -5.70 -26.05 4.92
N ILE A 915 -4.72 -26.78 5.45
CA ILE A 915 -3.92 -27.77 4.71
C ILE A 915 -4.83 -28.87 4.11
N LEU A 916 -5.70 -29.48 4.92
CA LEU A 916 -6.59 -30.55 4.48
C LEU A 916 -7.60 -30.08 3.41
N ARG A 917 -8.15 -28.87 3.52
CA ARG A 917 -9.12 -28.32 2.56
C ARG A 917 -8.46 -27.80 1.30
N ASN A 918 -7.41 -26.98 1.44
CA ASN A 918 -6.86 -26.16 0.37
C ASN A 918 -5.74 -26.85 -0.40
N ARG A 919 -4.85 -27.61 0.26
CA ARG A 919 -3.84 -28.41 -0.43
C ARG A 919 -4.45 -29.73 -0.89
N ILE A 920 -4.89 -30.58 0.04
CA ILE A 920 -5.30 -31.95 -0.29
C ILE A 920 -6.69 -31.99 -0.97
N GLY A 921 -7.73 -31.45 -0.32
CA GLY A 921 -9.11 -31.52 -0.79
C GLY A 921 -9.38 -30.88 -2.17
N LYS A 922 -8.63 -29.81 -2.50
CA LYS A 922 -8.65 -29.12 -3.79
C LYS A 922 -7.58 -29.61 -4.78
N SER A 923 -6.59 -30.41 -4.36
CA SER A 923 -5.57 -30.95 -5.27
C SER A 923 -6.21 -31.60 -6.50
N LYS A 924 -5.58 -31.45 -7.66
CA LYS A 924 -5.94 -32.17 -8.90
C LYS A 924 -5.16 -33.48 -9.05
N GLU A 925 -3.96 -33.52 -8.48
CA GLU A 925 -2.99 -34.61 -8.57
C GLU A 925 -3.32 -35.73 -7.57
N VAL A 926 -2.74 -36.90 -7.80
CA VAL A 926 -2.95 -38.11 -6.98
C VAL A 926 -1.62 -38.88 -6.90
N PRO A 927 -1.35 -39.63 -5.80
CA PRO A 927 -0.05 -40.27 -5.65
C PRO A 927 0.21 -41.39 -6.66
N ALA A 928 1.44 -41.42 -7.18
CA ALA A 928 1.81 -42.22 -8.35
C ALA A 928 1.78 -43.74 -8.11
N SER A 929 2.09 -44.18 -6.88
CA SER A 929 2.08 -45.58 -6.46
C SER A 929 1.72 -45.68 -4.99
N VAL A 930 0.62 -46.37 -4.65
CA VAL A 930 0.17 -46.56 -3.25
C VAL A 930 -0.39 -47.96 -3.07
N SER A 931 -0.28 -48.50 -1.86
CA SER A 931 -1.07 -49.67 -1.46
C SER A 931 -2.55 -49.33 -1.46
N THR A 932 -3.33 -49.93 -2.36
CA THR A 932 -4.78 -49.72 -2.43
C THR A 932 -5.51 -50.31 -1.22
N ALA A 933 -4.88 -51.22 -0.46
CA ALA A 933 -5.43 -51.77 0.77
C ALA A 933 -5.40 -50.73 1.91
N ASP A 934 -4.28 -50.02 2.05
CA ASP A 934 -4.12 -49.04 3.13
C ASP A 934 -4.96 -47.78 2.85
N VAL A 935 -4.98 -47.28 1.60
CA VAL A 935 -5.89 -46.19 1.20
C VAL A 935 -7.37 -46.57 1.37
N ALA A 936 -7.73 -47.85 1.19
CA ALA A 936 -9.08 -48.35 1.44
C ALA A 936 -9.42 -48.35 2.94
N LYS A 937 -8.49 -48.80 3.79
CA LYS A 937 -8.61 -48.74 5.25
C LYS A 937 -8.76 -47.28 5.72
N THR A 938 -7.92 -46.36 5.24
CA THR A 938 -8.02 -44.93 5.54
C THR A 938 -9.40 -44.36 5.16
N LEU A 939 -9.96 -44.75 4.00
CA LEU A 939 -11.30 -44.31 3.60
C LEU A 939 -12.39 -44.86 4.53
N GLU A 940 -12.30 -46.15 4.92
CA GLU A 940 -13.26 -46.77 5.84
C GLU A 940 -13.25 -46.08 7.22
N GLU A 941 -12.07 -45.90 7.81
CA GLU A 941 -11.86 -45.24 9.10
C GLU A 941 -12.33 -43.77 9.06
N LEU A 942 -12.04 -43.04 7.99
CA LEU A 942 -12.53 -41.68 7.78
C LEU A 942 -14.07 -41.61 7.65
N HIS A 943 -14.70 -42.64 7.05
CA HIS A 943 -16.17 -42.77 7.01
C HIS A 943 -16.76 -43.21 8.36
N ILE A 944 -16.03 -43.96 9.19
CA ILE A 944 -16.41 -44.24 10.60
C ILE A 944 -16.38 -42.93 11.41
N LEU A 945 -15.35 -42.11 11.26
CA LEU A 945 -15.22 -40.82 11.95
C LEU A 945 -16.26 -39.80 11.46
N SER A 946 -16.53 -39.74 10.16
CA SER A 946 -17.59 -38.89 9.58
C SER A 946 -18.98 -39.22 10.14
N ARG A 947 -19.26 -40.48 10.49
CA ARG A 947 -20.49 -40.92 11.18
C ARG A 947 -20.56 -40.47 12.65
N LYS A 948 -19.46 -39.99 13.24
CA LYS A 948 -19.32 -39.52 14.63
C LYS A 948 -19.12 -38.01 14.79
N ALA A 949 -18.76 -37.29 13.72
CA ALA A 949 -18.33 -35.88 13.72
C ALA A 949 -19.17 -34.95 14.63
N SER A 950 -18.48 -34.14 15.44
CA SER A 950 -19.08 -33.23 16.43
C SER A 950 -19.76 -32.03 15.77
N THR A 951 -19.05 -31.32 14.89
CA THR A 951 -19.50 -30.09 14.21
C THR A 951 -19.79 -30.29 12.72
N PRO A 952 -20.60 -29.41 12.09
CA PRO A 952 -20.80 -29.42 10.63
C PRO A 952 -19.54 -29.10 9.83
N ASP A 953 -18.62 -28.31 10.42
CA ASP A 953 -17.39 -27.89 9.76
C ASP A 953 -16.36 -29.04 9.67
N ILE A 954 -16.13 -29.76 10.77
CA ILE A 954 -15.32 -30.98 10.78
C ILE A 954 -15.83 -31.97 9.74
N LEU A 955 -17.16 -32.18 9.65
CA LEU A 955 -17.77 -33.01 8.60
C LEU A 955 -17.49 -32.49 7.17
N GLY A 956 -17.37 -31.17 6.99
CA GLY A 956 -16.96 -30.54 5.73
C GLY A 956 -15.51 -30.86 5.34
N THR A 957 -14.59 -30.85 6.32
CA THR A 957 -13.18 -31.22 6.13
C THR A 957 -13.03 -32.71 5.81
N LEU A 958 -13.68 -33.57 6.61
CA LEU A 958 -13.72 -35.02 6.38
C LEU A 958 -14.31 -35.38 5.00
N ASN A 959 -15.33 -34.64 4.53
CA ASN A 959 -15.90 -34.81 3.19
C ASN A 959 -14.87 -34.52 2.08
N GLN A 960 -14.07 -33.44 2.17
CA GLN A 960 -13.03 -33.18 1.16
C GLN A 960 -11.93 -34.27 1.17
N CYS A 961 -11.53 -34.74 2.36
CA CYS A 961 -10.53 -35.82 2.49
C CYS A 961 -11.05 -37.15 1.92
N SER A 962 -12.32 -37.51 2.19
CA SER A 962 -13.00 -38.66 1.60
C SER A 962 -13.07 -38.57 0.07
N ILE A 963 -13.38 -37.39 -0.47
CA ILE A 963 -13.40 -37.11 -1.90
C ILE A 963 -12.00 -37.16 -2.54
N TYR A 964 -10.94 -36.85 -1.80
CA TYR A 964 -9.55 -37.03 -2.26
C TYR A 964 -9.16 -38.52 -2.29
N LEU A 965 -9.32 -39.25 -1.19
CA LEU A 965 -9.04 -40.69 -1.09
C LEU A 965 -9.83 -41.51 -2.15
N THR A 966 -11.10 -41.13 -2.36
CA THR A 966 -11.94 -41.69 -3.44
C THR A 966 -11.29 -41.50 -4.81
N ARG A 967 -10.62 -40.38 -5.07
CA ARG A 967 -9.93 -40.16 -6.35
C ARG A 967 -8.72 -41.07 -6.50
N VAL A 968 -7.93 -41.21 -5.44
CA VAL A 968 -6.74 -42.08 -5.42
C VAL A 968 -7.14 -43.53 -5.72
N LEU A 969 -8.18 -44.04 -5.05
CA LEU A 969 -8.72 -45.39 -5.27
C LEU A 969 -9.30 -45.57 -6.68
N LEU A 970 -10.05 -44.59 -7.20
CA LEU A 970 -10.60 -44.67 -8.57
C LEU A 970 -9.52 -44.58 -9.65
N HIS A 971 -8.47 -43.77 -9.45
CA HIS A 971 -7.30 -43.69 -10.33
C HIS A 971 -6.56 -45.03 -10.38
N HIS A 972 -6.32 -45.64 -9.22
CA HIS A 972 -5.71 -46.96 -9.07
C HIS A 972 -6.69 -48.13 -9.32
N LYS A 973 -7.87 -47.85 -9.92
CA LYS A 973 -8.86 -48.84 -10.38
C LYS A 973 -9.41 -49.78 -9.28
N ALA A 974 -9.46 -49.30 -8.03
CA ALA A 974 -10.00 -50.00 -6.87
C ALA A 974 -11.34 -49.38 -6.39
N PRO A 975 -12.45 -49.55 -7.14
CA PRO A 975 -13.71 -48.86 -6.82
C PRO A 975 -14.53 -49.51 -5.68
N GLU A 976 -14.35 -50.79 -5.34
CA GLU A 976 -15.25 -51.45 -4.38
C GLU A 976 -15.14 -50.94 -2.93
N PRO A 977 -13.95 -50.58 -2.39
CA PRO A 977 -13.88 -49.89 -1.10
C PRO A 977 -14.66 -48.57 -1.08
N VAL A 978 -14.62 -47.80 -2.17
CA VAL A 978 -15.43 -46.59 -2.35
C VAL A 978 -16.92 -46.93 -2.36
N HIS A 979 -17.32 -47.98 -3.09
CA HIS A 979 -18.71 -48.44 -3.11
C HIS A 979 -19.18 -48.87 -1.71
N GLN A 980 -18.38 -49.60 -0.93
CA GLN A 980 -18.72 -50.01 0.42
C GLN A 980 -18.84 -48.80 1.36
N ALA A 981 -17.82 -47.94 1.42
CA ALA A 981 -17.78 -46.79 2.33
C ALA A 981 -18.97 -45.84 2.12
N TYR A 982 -19.34 -45.54 0.87
CA TYR A 982 -20.52 -44.72 0.59
C TYR A 982 -21.85 -45.46 0.75
N ARG A 983 -21.91 -46.78 0.51
CA ARG A 983 -23.11 -47.61 0.78
C ARG A 983 -23.42 -47.63 2.27
N GLU A 984 -22.42 -47.78 3.13
CA GLU A 984 -22.58 -47.69 4.58
C GLU A 984 -22.99 -46.29 5.06
N SER A 985 -22.30 -45.24 4.60
CA SER A 985 -22.64 -43.86 4.94
C SER A 985 -24.05 -43.47 4.50
N LEU A 986 -24.50 -43.94 3.32
CA LEU A 986 -25.87 -43.75 2.84
C LEU A 986 -26.89 -44.46 3.75
N MET A 987 -26.60 -45.67 4.22
CA MET A 987 -27.50 -46.40 5.12
C MET A 987 -27.57 -45.71 6.49
N ASP A 988 -26.43 -45.31 7.10
CA ASP A 988 -26.41 -44.56 8.37
C ASP A 988 -27.17 -43.22 8.25
N PHE A 989 -26.91 -42.45 7.20
CA PHE A 989 -27.58 -41.17 6.90
C PHE A 989 -29.12 -41.29 6.86
N VAL A 990 -29.65 -42.41 6.38
CA VAL A 990 -31.09 -42.60 6.14
C VAL A 990 -31.80 -43.35 7.27
N SER A 991 -31.14 -44.33 7.89
CA SER A 991 -31.76 -45.24 8.87
C SER A 991 -31.40 -44.97 10.34
N ARG A 992 -30.49 -44.04 10.67
CA ARG A 992 -30.07 -43.76 12.07
C ARG A 992 -30.52 -42.39 12.56
N LYS A 993 -31.23 -42.35 13.70
CA LYS A 993 -31.86 -41.13 14.24
C LYS A 993 -30.83 -40.05 14.61
N ALA A 994 -29.68 -40.48 15.11
CA ALA A 994 -28.55 -39.64 15.49
C ALA A 994 -27.38 -39.71 14.49
N SER A 995 -27.65 -39.95 13.19
CA SER A 995 -26.62 -39.82 12.15
C SER A 995 -26.16 -38.36 12.06
N ARG A 996 -24.85 -38.15 12.25
CA ARG A 996 -24.18 -36.85 12.08
C ARG A 996 -24.04 -36.45 10.61
N LEU A 997 -24.17 -37.40 9.68
CA LEU A 997 -24.05 -37.15 8.25
C LEU A 997 -25.17 -36.22 7.74
N ASN A 998 -24.77 -35.29 6.88
CA ASN A 998 -25.65 -34.35 6.18
C ASN A 998 -25.87 -34.76 4.72
N LEU A 999 -26.78 -34.08 4.02
CA LEU A 999 -27.09 -34.37 2.62
C LEU A 999 -25.88 -34.11 1.68
N LEU A 1000 -25.06 -33.11 1.98
CA LEU A 1000 -23.97 -32.66 1.12
C LEU A 1000 -22.87 -33.73 0.98
N PHE A 1001 -22.53 -34.43 2.07
CA PHE A 1001 -21.53 -35.50 2.10
C PHE A 1001 -21.74 -36.55 1.00
N VAL A 1002 -22.97 -37.06 0.85
CA VAL A 1002 -23.29 -38.06 -0.20
C VAL A 1002 -23.57 -37.39 -1.56
N ASN A 1003 -24.11 -36.17 -1.56
CA ASN A 1003 -24.41 -35.43 -2.79
C ASN A 1003 -23.15 -35.04 -3.57
N ASP A 1004 -22.06 -34.69 -2.89
CA ASP A 1004 -20.79 -34.31 -3.52
C ASP A 1004 -20.09 -35.51 -4.17
N PHE A 1005 -20.17 -36.70 -3.57
CA PHE A 1005 -19.75 -37.95 -4.22
C PHE A 1005 -20.51 -38.20 -5.51
N VAL A 1006 -21.84 -38.08 -5.49
CA VAL A 1006 -22.70 -38.26 -6.69
C VAL A 1006 -22.38 -37.23 -7.78
N LYS A 1007 -22.02 -36.00 -7.42
CA LYS A 1007 -21.63 -34.94 -8.38
C LYS A 1007 -20.22 -35.12 -8.94
N ARG A 1008 -19.22 -35.41 -8.08
CA ARG A 1008 -17.80 -35.46 -8.48
C ARG A 1008 -17.41 -36.80 -9.12
N TYR A 1009 -18.03 -37.90 -8.70
CA TYR A 1009 -17.73 -39.25 -9.19
C TYR A 1009 -18.99 -40.01 -9.64
N PRO A 1010 -19.77 -39.46 -10.60
CA PRO A 1010 -21.07 -40.02 -10.98
C PRO A 1010 -21.01 -41.47 -11.49
N GLN A 1011 -19.90 -41.90 -12.09
CA GLN A 1011 -19.72 -43.28 -12.55
C GLN A 1011 -19.58 -44.28 -11.39
N ALA A 1012 -18.93 -43.91 -10.28
CA ALA A 1012 -18.84 -44.73 -9.08
C ALA A 1012 -20.19 -44.74 -8.32
N ALA A 1013 -20.82 -43.58 -8.19
CA ALA A 1013 -22.16 -43.48 -7.60
C ALA A 1013 -23.22 -44.29 -8.36
N TRP A 1014 -23.12 -44.38 -9.69
CA TRP A 1014 -24.02 -45.17 -10.53
C TRP A 1014 -23.85 -46.69 -10.34
N SER A 1015 -22.68 -47.18 -9.94
CA SER A 1015 -22.47 -48.60 -9.60
C SER A 1015 -23.34 -49.03 -8.41
N ILE A 1016 -23.55 -48.13 -7.43
CA ILE A 1016 -24.39 -48.37 -6.23
C ILE A 1016 -25.81 -47.78 -6.36
N ARG A 1017 -26.28 -47.48 -7.58
CA ARG A 1017 -27.62 -46.91 -7.85
C ARG A 1017 -28.77 -47.70 -7.19
N ASN A 1018 -28.64 -49.02 -7.08
CA ASN A 1018 -29.65 -49.89 -6.50
C ASN A 1018 -29.76 -49.67 -4.98
N ASP A 1019 -28.67 -49.32 -4.31
CA ASP A 1019 -28.68 -48.91 -2.90
C ASP A 1019 -29.33 -47.53 -2.74
N PHE A 1020 -29.07 -46.58 -3.66
CA PHE A 1020 -29.74 -45.28 -3.70
C PHE A 1020 -31.26 -45.36 -3.86
N VAL A 1021 -31.79 -46.24 -4.73
CA VAL A 1021 -33.25 -46.43 -4.89
C VAL A 1021 -33.88 -47.22 -3.74
N LYS A 1022 -33.11 -48.06 -3.03
CA LYS A 1022 -33.59 -48.80 -1.85
C LYS A 1022 -33.45 -48.01 -0.54
N ALA A 1023 -32.65 -46.94 -0.51
CA ALA A 1023 -32.51 -46.11 0.69
C ALA A 1023 -33.83 -45.46 1.15
N PRO A 1024 -34.68 -44.85 0.29
CA PRO A 1024 -35.94 -44.26 0.71
C PRO A 1024 -36.92 -45.18 1.45
N SER A 1025 -36.91 -46.50 1.21
CA SER A 1025 -37.77 -47.44 1.96
C SER A 1025 -37.22 -47.83 3.33
N LYS A 1026 -35.95 -47.52 3.61
CA LYS A 1026 -35.29 -47.67 4.92
C LYS A 1026 -35.24 -46.36 5.74
N ALA A 1027 -35.90 -45.31 5.26
CA ALA A 1027 -35.85 -43.98 5.86
C ALA A 1027 -36.68 -43.87 7.14
N LEU A 1028 -36.08 -43.35 8.21
CA LEU A 1028 -36.74 -43.19 9.52
C LEU A 1028 -37.96 -42.25 9.53
N ASN A 1029 -38.03 -41.30 8.61
CA ASN A 1029 -39.12 -40.35 8.51
C ASN A 1029 -39.23 -39.75 7.10
N GLY A 1030 -40.37 -39.10 6.81
CA GLY A 1030 -40.67 -38.46 5.54
C GLY A 1030 -39.77 -37.28 5.15
N PHE A 1031 -38.82 -36.86 6.00
CA PHE A 1031 -37.80 -35.86 5.67
C PHE A 1031 -36.51 -36.54 5.18
N ARG A 1032 -35.95 -37.51 5.93
CA ARG A 1032 -34.83 -38.35 5.46
C ARG A 1032 -35.23 -39.11 4.17
N GLN A 1033 -36.49 -39.52 4.04
CA GLN A 1033 -37.04 -40.15 2.83
C GLN A 1033 -37.02 -39.20 1.62
N ALA A 1034 -37.39 -37.93 1.82
CA ALA A 1034 -37.32 -36.91 0.77
C ALA A 1034 -35.87 -36.59 0.38
N GLN A 1035 -34.96 -36.52 1.37
CA GLN A 1035 -33.52 -36.35 1.14
C GLN A 1035 -32.90 -37.53 0.37
N ALA A 1036 -33.31 -38.77 0.65
CA ALA A 1036 -32.88 -39.94 -0.11
C ALA A 1036 -33.34 -39.86 -1.58
N PHE A 1037 -34.58 -39.45 -1.85
CA PHE A 1037 -35.02 -39.16 -3.22
C PHE A 1037 -34.32 -37.94 -3.85
N GLN A 1038 -33.85 -36.97 -3.07
CA GLN A 1038 -33.04 -35.87 -3.57
C GLN A 1038 -31.65 -36.35 -4.04
N LEU A 1039 -31.02 -37.29 -3.34
CA LEU A 1039 -29.77 -37.94 -3.81
C LEU A 1039 -30.00 -38.73 -5.10
N VAL A 1040 -31.10 -39.49 -5.19
CA VAL A 1040 -31.52 -40.17 -6.43
C VAL A 1040 -31.77 -39.16 -7.56
N SER A 1041 -32.32 -37.97 -7.26
CA SER A 1041 -32.48 -36.88 -8.23
C SER A 1041 -31.14 -36.32 -8.72
N THR A 1042 -30.14 -36.13 -7.84
CA THR A 1042 -28.78 -35.78 -8.30
C THR A 1042 -28.24 -36.86 -9.23
N LEU A 1043 -28.36 -38.15 -8.86
CA LEU A 1043 -27.86 -39.27 -9.65
C LEU A 1043 -28.54 -39.35 -11.05
N VAL A 1044 -29.86 -39.14 -11.12
CA VAL A 1044 -30.63 -39.15 -12.38
C VAL A 1044 -30.36 -37.91 -13.24
N ASN A 1045 -29.94 -36.77 -12.66
CA ASN A 1045 -29.44 -35.64 -13.43
C ASN A 1045 -28.06 -35.96 -14.07
N GLN A 1046 -27.18 -36.66 -13.35
CA GLN A 1046 -25.82 -36.99 -13.82
C GLN A 1046 -25.74 -38.11 -14.89
N LEU A 1047 -26.86 -38.68 -15.34
CA LEU A 1047 -26.89 -39.76 -16.33
C LEU A 1047 -26.13 -39.44 -17.64
N GLN A 1048 -26.02 -38.17 -18.03
CA GLN A 1048 -25.30 -37.76 -19.24
C GLN A 1048 -23.76 -37.92 -19.10
N ALA A 1049 -23.22 -37.92 -17.88
CA ALA A 1049 -21.78 -38.11 -17.60
C ALA A 1049 -21.35 -39.59 -17.57
N LEU A 1050 -22.27 -40.52 -17.79
CA LEU A 1050 -22.03 -41.97 -17.69
C LEU A 1050 -21.60 -42.64 -19.01
N GLY A 1051 -21.71 -41.93 -20.13
CA GLY A 1051 -21.49 -42.50 -21.47
C GLY A 1051 -22.62 -43.42 -21.92
N ASP A 1052 -22.31 -44.36 -22.81
CA ASP A 1052 -23.32 -45.25 -23.41
C ASP A 1052 -23.69 -46.44 -22.50
N ARG A 1053 -24.44 -46.15 -21.41
CA ARG A 1053 -24.97 -47.14 -20.47
C ARG A 1053 -26.49 -47.36 -20.62
N LYS A 1054 -27.05 -47.20 -21.82
CA LYS A 1054 -28.50 -47.22 -22.07
C LYS A 1054 -29.22 -48.40 -21.41
N GLY A 1055 -28.68 -49.62 -21.50
CA GLY A 1055 -29.27 -50.83 -20.89
C GLY A 1055 -29.32 -50.79 -19.36
N GLU A 1056 -28.27 -50.29 -18.69
CA GLU A 1056 -28.29 -50.11 -17.23
C GLU A 1056 -29.34 -49.08 -16.80
N ILE A 1057 -29.49 -48.01 -17.58
CA ILE A 1057 -30.44 -46.93 -17.32
C ILE A 1057 -31.88 -47.42 -17.52
N VAL A 1058 -32.16 -48.11 -18.63
CA VAL A 1058 -33.46 -48.72 -18.92
C VAL A 1058 -33.85 -49.74 -17.85
N GLY A 1059 -32.93 -50.58 -17.39
CA GLY A 1059 -33.19 -51.55 -16.31
C GLY A 1059 -33.43 -50.91 -14.92
N PHE A 1060 -32.88 -49.72 -14.67
CA PHE A 1060 -33.02 -49.00 -13.39
C PHE A 1060 -34.35 -48.23 -13.25
N MET A 1061 -34.88 -47.70 -14.35
CA MET A 1061 -36.07 -46.83 -14.32
C MET A 1061 -37.35 -47.51 -13.78
N PRO A 1062 -37.62 -48.82 -14.00
CA PRO A 1062 -38.71 -49.53 -13.34
C PRO A 1062 -38.59 -49.62 -11.82
N GLU A 1063 -37.38 -49.84 -11.26
CA GLU A 1063 -37.14 -49.83 -9.81
C GLU A 1063 -37.39 -48.42 -9.24
N LEU A 1064 -36.85 -47.39 -9.89
CA LEU A 1064 -37.06 -45.98 -9.52
C LEU A 1064 -38.55 -45.60 -9.49
N ARG A 1065 -39.27 -45.93 -10.56
CA ARG A 1065 -40.72 -45.73 -10.68
C ARG A 1065 -41.47 -46.41 -9.54
N GLN A 1066 -41.14 -47.67 -9.25
CA GLN A 1066 -41.81 -48.45 -8.21
C GLN A 1066 -41.60 -47.81 -6.83
N ALA A 1067 -40.36 -47.48 -6.46
CA ALA A 1067 -40.04 -46.82 -5.19
C ALA A 1067 -40.78 -45.48 -4.99
N ILE A 1068 -40.95 -44.69 -6.07
CA ILE A 1068 -41.72 -43.44 -6.04
C ILE A 1068 -43.21 -43.70 -5.84
N LEU A 1069 -43.81 -44.61 -6.63
CA LEU A 1069 -45.22 -44.94 -6.57
C LEU A 1069 -45.63 -45.48 -5.19
N ASP A 1070 -44.80 -46.35 -4.60
CA ASP A 1070 -45.04 -46.93 -3.28
C ASP A 1070 -44.91 -45.86 -2.18
N THR A 1071 -43.86 -45.03 -2.21
CA THR A 1071 -43.70 -43.94 -1.23
C THR A 1071 -44.89 -42.97 -1.25
N LEU A 1072 -45.31 -42.54 -2.44
CA LEU A 1072 -46.41 -41.57 -2.57
C LEU A 1072 -47.78 -42.22 -2.29
N THR A 1073 -47.96 -43.51 -2.57
CA THR A 1073 -49.17 -44.25 -2.16
C THR A 1073 -49.27 -44.36 -0.64
N ASN A 1074 -48.18 -44.72 0.04
CA ASN A 1074 -48.15 -44.88 1.50
C ASN A 1074 -48.20 -43.54 2.24
N ALA A 1075 -47.83 -42.44 1.57
CA ALA A 1075 -48.11 -41.08 2.06
C ALA A 1075 -49.61 -40.75 2.04
N CYS A 1076 -50.38 -41.28 1.07
CA CYS A 1076 -51.82 -41.06 0.97
C CYS A 1076 -52.63 -41.85 2.02
N THR A 1077 -52.14 -43.02 2.46
CA THR A 1077 -52.77 -43.87 3.50
C THR A 1077 -52.46 -43.40 4.93
N GLY A 1078 -51.49 -42.50 5.11
CA GLY A 1078 -51.10 -41.93 6.41
C GLY A 1078 -49.91 -42.60 7.07
N GLU A 1079 -49.31 -43.63 6.46
CA GLU A 1079 -48.20 -44.42 7.02
C GLU A 1079 -46.85 -43.69 7.03
N SER A 1080 -46.70 -42.60 6.26
CA SER A 1080 -45.46 -41.81 6.19
C SER A 1080 -45.68 -40.32 6.48
N SER A 1081 -44.62 -39.62 6.86
CA SER A 1081 -44.67 -38.22 7.32
C SER A 1081 -44.36 -37.16 6.25
N LEU A 1082 -44.45 -37.48 4.95
CA LEU A 1082 -44.15 -36.52 3.87
C LEU A 1082 -45.05 -35.26 3.87
N THR A 1083 -44.45 -34.10 3.60
CA THR A 1083 -45.20 -32.87 3.33
C THR A 1083 -45.61 -32.79 1.84
N PRO A 1084 -46.59 -31.95 1.48
CA PRO A 1084 -46.90 -31.67 0.06
C PRO A 1084 -45.71 -31.12 -0.72
N ALA A 1085 -44.79 -30.41 -0.06
CA ALA A 1085 -43.53 -29.97 -0.68
C ALA A 1085 -42.62 -31.17 -1.00
N HIS A 1086 -42.44 -32.13 -0.08
CA HIS A 1086 -41.63 -33.32 -0.33
C HIS A 1086 -42.23 -34.17 -1.47
N ALA A 1087 -43.56 -34.36 -1.47
CA ALA A 1087 -44.27 -35.06 -2.55
C ALA A 1087 -44.07 -34.37 -3.91
N LYS A 1088 -44.04 -33.03 -3.95
CA LYS A 1088 -43.76 -32.24 -5.17
C LYS A 1088 -42.37 -32.52 -5.73
N GLU A 1089 -41.34 -32.54 -4.89
CA GLU A 1089 -39.96 -32.81 -5.33
C GLU A 1089 -39.78 -34.25 -5.83
N ILE A 1090 -40.44 -35.23 -5.19
CA ILE A 1090 -40.46 -36.62 -5.67
C ILE A 1090 -41.18 -36.74 -7.03
N LEU A 1091 -42.26 -35.98 -7.25
CA LEU A 1091 -42.90 -35.91 -8.58
C LEU A 1091 -42.04 -35.18 -9.63
N LYS A 1092 -41.17 -34.22 -9.24
CA LYS A 1092 -40.15 -33.67 -10.17
C LYS A 1092 -39.13 -34.72 -10.57
N LEU A 1093 -38.68 -35.57 -9.63
CA LEU A 1093 -37.81 -36.71 -9.92
C LEU A 1093 -38.47 -37.68 -10.91
N ALA A 1094 -39.76 -38.00 -10.75
CA ALA A 1094 -40.49 -38.82 -11.72
C ALA A 1094 -40.54 -38.17 -13.11
N LEU A 1095 -40.87 -36.88 -13.21
CA LEU A 1095 -40.83 -36.12 -14.47
C LEU A 1095 -39.43 -36.09 -15.11
N LEU A 1096 -38.37 -36.01 -14.30
CA LEU A 1096 -36.99 -36.09 -14.76
C LEU A 1096 -36.65 -37.49 -15.28
N GLY A 1097 -37.01 -38.55 -14.53
CA GLY A 1097 -36.80 -39.94 -14.92
C GLY A 1097 -37.46 -40.29 -16.25
N VAL A 1098 -38.71 -39.86 -16.46
CA VAL A 1098 -39.43 -39.99 -17.75
C VAL A 1098 -38.66 -39.30 -18.89
N ARG A 1099 -38.19 -38.07 -18.67
CA ARG A 1099 -37.42 -37.31 -19.68
C ARG A 1099 -36.07 -37.97 -20.01
N GLN A 1100 -35.38 -38.52 -19.02
CA GLN A 1100 -34.12 -39.24 -19.24
C GLN A 1100 -34.38 -40.59 -19.93
N THR A 1101 -35.44 -41.31 -19.56
CA THR A 1101 -35.86 -42.56 -20.21
C THR A 1101 -36.14 -42.33 -21.70
N LYS A 1102 -36.88 -41.27 -22.05
CA LYS A 1102 -37.13 -40.86 -23.44
C LYS A 1102 -35.88 -40.46 -24.25
N ARG A 1103 -34.71 -40.30 -23.62
CA ARG A 1103 -33.43 -40.05 -24.30
C ARG A 1103 -32.62 -41.33 -24.56
N VAL A 1104 -32.97 -42.45 -23.91
CA VAL A 1104 -32.24 -43.73 -24.01
C VAL A 1104 -33.08 -44.90 -24.54
N ALA A 1105 -34.41 -44.81 -24.44
CA ALA A 1105 -35.35 -45.81 -24.96
C ALA A 1105 -35.42 -45.76 -26.50
N SER A 1106 -35.63 -46.93 -27.10
CA SER A 1106 -35.68 -47.19 -28.54
C SER A 1106 -37.00 -46.73 -29.17
N SER A 1107 -38.08 -46.67 -28.39
CA SER A 1107 -39.40 -46.22 -28.84
C SER A 1107 -40.18 -45.51 -27.72
N ALA A 1108 -41.24 -44.78 -28.10
CA ALA A 1108 -42.19 -44.22 -27.14
C ALA A 1108 -42.95 -45.32 -26.37
N GLU A 1109 -43.19 -46.47 -27.00
CA GLU A 1109 -43.84 -47.63 -26.40
C GLU A 1109 -42.96 -48.28 -25.32
N GLU A 1110 -41.65 -48.34 -25.52
CA GLU A 1110 -40.68 -48.78 -24.50
C GLU A 1110 -40.65 -47.80 -23.31
N ALA A 1111 -40.64 -46.49 -23.55
CA ALA A 1111 -40.74 -45.50 -22.47
C ALA A 1111 -42.08 -45.63 -21.70
N ALA A 1112 -43.18 -45.91 -22.40
CA ALA A 1112 -44.49 -46.13 -21.79
C ALA A 1112 -44.59 -47.46 -21.01
N SER A 1113 -43.97 -48.55 -21.46
CA SER A 1113 -43.94 -49.81 -20.73
C SER A 1113 -43.05 -49.73 -19.48
N ILE A 1114 -41.94 -48.98 -19.55
CA ILE A 1114 -41.06 -48.69 -18.40
C ILE A 1114 -41.80 -47.90 -17.32
N TRP A 1115 -42.57 -46.86 -17.69
CA TRP A 1115 -43.19 -45.95 -16.70
C TRP A 1115 -44.65 -46.24 -16.34
N GLU A 1116 -45.38 -47.06 -17.11
CA GLU A 1116 -46.78 -47.47 -16.87
C GLU A 1116 -47.75 -46.30 -16.58
N PRO A 1117 -48.24 -45.57 -17.61
CA PRO A 1117 -49.08 -44.38 -17.44
C PRO A 1117 -50.34 -44.56 -16.57
N SER A 1118 -50.94 -45.76 -16.56
CA SER A 1118 -52.09 -46.11 -15.70
C SER A 1118 -51.78 -45.86 -14.21
N LYS A 1119 -50.65 -46.36 -13.71
CA LYS A 1119 -50.24 -46.23 -12.30
C LYS A 1119 -50.10 -44.77 -11.85
N TRP A 1120 -49.75 -43.86 -12.77
CA TRP A 1120 -49.68 -42.41 -12.49
C TRP A 1120 -51.06 -41.73 -12.49
N SER A 1121 -52.00 -42.22 -13.31
CA SER A 1121 -53.41 -41.82 -13.22
C SER A 1121 -54.01 -42.27 -11.88
N ASP A 1122 -53.75 -43.52 -11.47
CA ASP A 1122 -54.23 -44.09 -10.21
C ASP A 1122 -53.65 -43.36 -9.00
N LEU A 1123 -52.35 -43.04 -9.01
CA LEU A 1123 -51.72 -42.22 -7.97
C LEU A 1123 -52.30 -40.79 -7.96
N GLY A 1124 -52.55 -40.20 -9.13
CA GLY A 1124 -53.21 -38.90 -9.25
C GLY A 1124 -54.61 -38.87 -8.63
N ALA A 1125 -55.38 -39.94 -8.78
CA ALA A 1125 -56.67 -40.12 -8.13
C ALA A 1125 -56.53 -40.30 -6.60
N LYS A 1126 -55.60 -41.14 -6.13
CA LYS A 1126 -55.30 -41.33 -4.69
C LYS A 1126 -54.86 -40.03 -4.01
N LEU A 1127 -54.07 -39.19 -4.69
CA LEU A 1127 -53.66 -37.86 -4.21
C LEU A 1127 -54.83 -36.85 -4.17
N ALA A 1128 -55.87 -37.04 -4.99
CA ALA A 1128 -57.08 -36.23 -4.95
C ALA A 1128 -58.06 -36.67 -3.84
N SER A 1129 -58.09 -37.97 -3.49
CA SER A 1129 -58.93 -38.50 -2.41
C SER A 1129 -58.29 -38.44 -1.01
N SER A 1130 -56.96 -38.35 -0.90
CA SER A 1130 -56.28 -38.27 0.40
C SER A 1130 -56.48 -36.92 1.08
N ASP A 1131 -56.97 -36.92 2.33
CA ASP A 1131 -57.22 -35.69 3.11
C ASP A 1131 -56.00 -34.77 3.23
N ARG A 1132 -54.79 -35.36 3.21
CA ARG A 1132 -53.51 -34.66 3.31
C ARG A 1132 -53.09 -33.93 2.03
N PHE A 1133 -53.51 -34.42 0.86
CA PHE A 1133 -53.02 -33.95 -0.44
C PHE A 1133 -54.12 -33.41 -1.37
N LYS A 1134 -55.41 -33.60 -1.06
CA LYS A 1134 -56.55 -33.15 -1.86
C LYS A 1134 -56.51 -31.64 -2.20
N ALA A 1135 -56.05 -30.80 -1.28
CA ALA A 1135 -55.89 -29.36 -1.50
C ALA A 1135 -54.69 -29.00 -2.41
N SER A 1136 -53.73 -29.91 -2.59
CA SER A 1136 -52.50 -29.69 -3.35
C SER A 1136 -52.67 -30.10 -4.82
N VAL A 1137 -53.59 -29.44 -5.53
CA VAL A 1137 -53.95 -29.71 -6.95
C VAL A 1137 -52.73 -29.75 -7.89
N GLY A 1138 -51.66 -29.02 -7.56
CA GLY A 1138 -50.39 -29.09 -8.28
C GLY A 1138 -49.77 -30.49 -8.37
N LEU A 1139 -49.90 -31.33 -7.33
CA LEU A 1139 -49.39 -32.71 -7.34
C LEU A 1139 -50.16 -33.57 -8.35
N GLN A 1140 -51.49 -33.46 -8.35
CA GLN A 1140 -52.39 -34.15 -9.28
C GLN A 1140 -52.09 -33.75 -10.73
N ASN A 1141 -51.80 -32.46 -10.96
CA ASN A 1141 -51.42 -31.96 -12.28
C ASN A 1141 -50.02 -32.43 -12.73
N MET A 1142 -49.06 -32.62 -11.81
CA MET A 1142 -47.78 -33.26 -12.14
C MET A 1142 -47.94 -34.73 -12.52
N CYS A 1143 -48.84 -35.49 -11.87
CA CYS A 1143 -49.19 -36.85 -12.29
C CYS A 1143 -49.79 -36.87 -13.71
N LYS A 1144 -50.70 -35.93 -14.04
CA LYS A 1144 -51.22 -35.77 -15.40
C LYS A 1144 -50.11 -35.42 -16.41
N GLN A 1145 -49.16 -34.57 -16.03
CA GLN A 1145 -48.02 -34.21 -16.87
C GLN A 1145 -47.09 -35.41 -17.15
N ILE A 1146 -46.91 -36.32 -16.19
CA ILE A 1146 -46.20 -37.60 -16.40
C ILE A 1146 -46.92 -38.44 -17.45
N VAL A 1147 -48.24 -38.60 -17.34
CA VAL A 1147 -49.06 -39.35 -18.30
C VAL A 1147 -48.98 -38.74 -19.70
N GLN A 1148 -49.14 -37.42 -19.84
CA GLN A 1148 -49.01 -36.70 -21.11
C GLN A 1148 -47.64 -36.90 -21.75
N LEU A 1149 -46.56 -36.73 -20.97
CA LEU A 1149 -45.19 -36.93 -21.44
C LEU A 1149 -44.90 -38.36 -21.91
N LEU A 1150 -45.68 -39.35 -21.48
CA LEU A 1150 -45.56 -40.75 -21.94
C LEU A 1150 -46.45 -41.06 -23.15
N GLN A 1151 -47.43 -40.20 -23.48
CA GLN A 1151 -48.35 -40.36 -24.60
C GLN A 1151 -47.90 -39.58 -25.86
N ASP A 1152 -47.20 -38.46 -25.71
CA ASP A 1152 -46.67 -37.69 -26.84
C ASP A 1152 -45.57 -38.45 -27.60
N SER A 1153 -45.68 -38.59 -28.92
CA SER A 1153 -44.83 -39.47 -29.74
C SER A 1153 -43.69 -38.80 -30.52
N ASN A 1154 -43.53 -37.47 -30.44
CA ASN A 1154 -42.60 -36.71 -31.29
C ASN A 1154 -41.17 -36.59 -30.72
N PRO A 1155 -40.11 -36.92 -31.51
CA PRO A 1155 -38.72 -36.59 -31.19
C PRO A 1155 -38.29 -35.24 -31.81
N THR A 1156 -37.55 -34.44 -31.04
CA THR A 1156 -36.60 -33.36 -31.46
C THR A 1156 -37.01 -32.34 -32.54
N GLY A 1157 -36.90 -31.03 -32.25
CA GLY A 1157 -36.57 -30.03 -33.27
C GLY A 1157 -37.37 -28.72 -33.27
N THR A 1158 -36.76 -27.67 -32.74
CA THR A 1158 -37.07 -26.23 -32.92
C THR A 1158 -37.92 -25.78 -34.13
N LYS A 1159 -38.93 -24.93 -33.86
CA LYS A 1159 -38.91 -23.50 -34.29
C LYS A 1159 -40.09 -22.71 -33.72
N ALA A 1160 -39.81 -21.52 -33.17
CA ALA A 1160 -40.80 -20.48 -32.90
C ALA A 1160 -40.13 -19.10 -33.07
N SER A 1161 -40.54 -18.37 -34.10
CA SER A 1161 -40.07 -17.00 -34.38
C SER A 1161 -41.22 -16.18 -34.99
N GLY A 1162 -41.67 -15.08 -34.39
CA GLY A 1162 -41.32 -14.52 -33.08
C GLY A 1162 -41.74 -13.05 -32.96
N LYS A 1163 -41.43 -12.41 -31.81
CA LYS A 1163 -41.63 -10.97 -31.48
C LYS A 1163 -43.11 -10.52 -31.40
N GLU A 1164 -43.52 -9.57 -30.54
CA GLU A 1164 -42.86 -8.77 -29.48
C GLU A 1164 -43.61 -8.97 -28.13
N LYS A 1165 -43.26 -8.42 -26.94
CA LYS A 1165 -42.30 -7.37 -26.53
C LYS A 1165 -41.83 -7.54 -25.06
N ALA A 1166 -40.75 -6.83 -24.74
CA ALA A 1166 -40.01 -6.57 -23.47
C ALA A 1166 -40.72 -6.60 -22.08
N ALA A 1167 -40.02 -6.56 -20.91
CA ALA A 1167 -38.66 -6.96 -20.47
C ALA A 1167 -38.38 -6.54 -18.98
N ALA A 1168 -37.63 -7.36 -18.22
CA ALA A 1168 -36.62 -6.99 -17.17
C ALA A 1168 -36.07 -8.29 -16.50
N LYS A 1169 -34.76 -8.60 -16.50
CA LYS A 1169 -33.64 -8.18 -15.61
C LYS A 1169 -33.79 -8.70 -14.16
N ARG A 1170 -32.80 -9.32 -13.49
CA ARG A 1170 -31.35 -9.59 -13.71
C ARG A 1170 -31.10 -11.15 -13.66
N LYS A 1171 -30.01 -11.80 -14.11
CA LYS A 1171 -28.55 -11.71 -13.79
C LYS A 1171 -28.24 -11.73 -12.27
N ALA A 1172 -27.41 -12.60 -11.69
CA ALA A 1172 -26.52 -13.66 -12.16
C ALA A 1172 -25.36 -13.22 -13.08
N ASP A 1173 -24.15 -13.29 -12.53
CA ASP A 1173 -22.86 -13.31 -13.23
C ASP A 1173 -22.01 -14.44 -12.63
N GLU A 1174 -21.25 -15.14 -13.48
CA GLU A 1174 -20.19 -16.08 -13.11
C GLU A 1174 -18.85 -15.44 -13.52
N VAL A 1175 -17.78 -15.68 -12.76
CA VAL A 1175 -16.43 -15.19 -13.09
C VAL A 1175 -15.51 -16.35 -13.43
N ALA A 1176 -15.10 -16.42 -14.71
CA ALA A 1176 -13.86 -17.01 -15.25
C ALA A 1176 -14.03 -17.26 -16.76
N ALA A 1177 -13.03 -17.13 -17.63
CA ALA A 1177 -11.76 -16.38 -17.61
C ALA A 1177 -11.24 -16.35 -19.08
N GLY A 1178 -10.41 -15.38 -19.46
CA GLY A 1178 -9.73 -15.40 -20.78
C GLY A 1178 -9.55 -14.06 -21.47
N ASP A 1179 -8.48 -13.35 -21.08
CA ASP A 1179 -7.38 -12.87 -21.94
C ASP A 1179 -7.56 -11.98 -23.20
N GLU A 1180 -6.48 -11.26 -23.52
CA GLU A 1180 -6.12 -10.39 -24.68
C GLU A 1180 -7.11 -10.09 -25.85
N GLY A 1181 -7.10 -8.85 -26.39
CA GLY A 1181 -7.79 -8.59 -27.67
C GLY A 1181 -8.03 -7.17 -28.24
N THR A 1182 -7.17 -6.16 -28.00
CA THR A 1182 -7.03 -4.91 -28.80
C THR A 1182 -8.27 -4.17 -29.41
N ALA A 1183 -8.71 -3.11 -28.71
CA ALA A 1183 -8.68 -1.69 -29.18
C ALA A 1183 -9.67 -1.07 -30.23
N VAL A 1184 -9.80 0.27 -30.08
CA VAL A 1184 -10.18 1.36 -31.04
C VAL A 1184 -11.66 1.82 -31.18
N SER A 1185 -11.90 3.06 -30.71
CA SER A 1185 -12.96 4.04 -31.10
C SER A 1185 -14.43 3.81 -30.66
N GLY A 1186 -15.27 4.84 -30.46
CA GLY A 1186 -14.97 6.29 -30.32
C GLY A 1186 -16.11 7.25 -30.74
N LYS A 1187 -16.28 8.37 -30.01
CA LYS A 1187 -17.16 9.55 -30.29
C LYS A 1187 -18.69 9.29 -30.15
N MET A 1188 -19.40 10.02 -29.30
CA MET A 1188 -20.02 11.37 -29.47
C MET A 1188 -21.14 11.44 -30.54
N ALA A 1189 -22.26 12.17 -30.38
CA ALA A 1189 -22.89 12.87 -29.23
C ALA A 1189 -24.26 13.46 -29.68
N LYS A 1190 -24.96 14.18 -28.77
CA LYS A 1190 -26.08 15.13 -29.02
C LYS A 1190 -27.44 14.50 -29.42
N HIS A 1191 -28.60 15.16 -29.32
CA HIS A 1191 -28.91 16.53 -28.84
C HIS A 1191 -30.16 16.60 -27.95
N LYS A 1192 -30.33 17.74 -27.24
CA LYS A 1192 -31.38 18.08 -26.26
C LYS A 1192 -32.25 19.27 -26.73
N LYS A 1193 -33.58 19.23 -26.50
CA LYS A 1193 -34.58 20.34 -26.25
C LYS A 1193 -36.00 20.01 -26.81
N ALA A 1194 -37.14 20.57 -26.32
CA ALA A 1194 -37.54 21.11 -25.00
C ALA A 1194 -39.01 21.63 -24.98
N ARG A 1195 -39.68 21.62 -23.80
CA ARG A 1195 -40.91 22.40 -23.38
C ARG A 1195 -42.24 22.05 -24.12
N LYS A 1196 -43.47 22.33 -23.63
CA LYS A 1196 -44.12 22.84 -22.37
C LYS A 1196 -45.61 22.33 -22.39
N ASP A 1197 -46.54 22.47 -21.41
CA ASP A 1197 -46.59 23.03 -20.05
C ASP A 1197 -47.80 22.47 -19.24
N LYS A 1198 -47.71 22.37 -17.90
CA LYS A 1198 -48.81 22.09 -16.91
C LYS A 1198 -49.55 20.72 -17.11
N SER A 1199 -50.22 20.11 -16.12
CA SER A 1199 -50.65 20.52 -14.77
C SER A 1199 -50.60 19.35 -13.79
N GLY A 1200 -50.48 19.62 -12.49
CA GLY A 1200 -50.39 18.64 -11.40
C GLY A 1200 -49.47 19.19 -10.34
#